data_AF-A0A7G1HSJ7-F1
#
_entry.id   AF-A0A7G1HSJ7-F1
#
_cell.length_a   1.000
_cell.length_b   1.000
_cell.length_c   1.000
_cell.angle_alpha   90.00
_cell.angle_beta   90.00
_cell.angle_gamma   90.00
#
_symmetry.space_group_name_H-M   'P 1'
#
loop_
_entity.id
_entity.type
_entity.pdbx_description
1 polymer ?
#
loop_
_entity_poly.entity_id
_entity_poly.type
_entity_poly.pdbx_seq_one_letter_code
_entity_poly.pdbx_strand_id
1 'polypeptide(L)'
;MKSIHISHFFIFILGFMYLSVIKAQNYNNPPEFYKYTVNSAEGFYSVCKKFNVTKEEIIKYNPSAKDGLKSGQELLIPIKGVNFPKTNIAESEFKHTISSGETLYSIARMYNVSPQSIIALNPEAKNGIKAGAVLIIPQNYAYQKTEKASSDNNQYIYHTVIAKETLFSLARRYHTSVESILKDNPGLSPDNFTIGKVIRIMPCDGEPEIASHQPQMQYKDYTVKRKETLYSIAQKFDIKVSDIVKANPTISKLEQGDKLKIPVFTHVPTKEESVIAEATTLNQIYSKLNPITQTGQINVAIMLPFMLNHPEDVKNSLYTEYYQGFLLAVDSMRKQGANINIYAYDTNNSKNRVNQIINSPEFKNMDLIIGPVNDSYLSTVADFAEKNDINIVNAFSLKNEDVNQNSKIFQTNIPHSYLYAETIAEFIKRFKHKKIVFVNSTPDNDDKKDFTTELKKELVHQNIAYSEISITNTIDITVGNLFPTTTPTDIVIVPSSGNRSIVGRIVAPLSKLSDSRPDLSITLFGYPEWQTYTKDYLDSYYKLNTYIFTRFYAVPTDTDMKNFDRDFHYWYNKDMINANPKYGLLGFDTGIYFLTALHRYGKNIDKEIENMTSNSLQTDFKFRRINSWSGFINKSLYFVHFTPYYTIERIAIK
;
A
#
# COMPACT_ATOMS: atom_id res chain seq x y z
N MET A 1 31.39 35.94 59.96
CA MET A 1 30.25 36.74 59.49
C MET A 1 29.77 36.19 58.16
N LYS A 2 28.49 35.79 58.11
CA LYS A 2 27.54 35.78 56.98
C LYS A 2 27.96 35.00 55.70
N SER A 3 27.35 33.85 55.41
CA SER A 3 25.94 33.64 54.98
C SER A 3 25.56 34.43 53.72
N ILE A 4 26.06 34.00 52.55
CA ILE A 4 25.41 34.15 51.23
C ILE A 4 25.88 32.91 50.45
N HIS A 5 25.02 31.92 50.19
CA HIS A 5 25.11 31.08 48.97
C HIS A 5 23.95 30.09 48.76
N ILE A 6 23.01 29.94 49.71
CA ILE A 6 21.94 28.94 49.57
C ILE A 6 20.71 29.47 48.78
N SER A 7 20.62 30.77 48.51
CA SER A 7 19.47 31.36 47.79
C SER A 7 19.53 31.23 46.26
N HIS A 8 20.72 31.14 45.64
CA HIS A 8 20.83 31.05 44.17
C HIS A 8 20.68 29.64 43.61
N PHE A 9 20.84 28.60 44.43
CA PHE A 9 20.70 27.21 43.98
C PHE A 9 19.23 26.76 43.93
N PHE A 10 18.38 27.31 44.82
CA PHE A 10 16.95 26.99 44.84
C PHE A 10 16.16 27.69 43.71
N ILE A 11 16.59 28.87 43.27
CA ILE A 11 15.96 29.57 42.13
C ILE A 11 16.31 28.89 40.79
N PHE A 12 17.48 28.24 40.68
CA PHE A 12 17.86 27.50 39.47
C PHE A 12 17.08 26.18 39.30
N ILE A 13 16.72 25.52 40.40
CA ILE A 13 15.97 24.25 40.37
C ILE A 13 14.48 24.48 40.09
N LEU A 14 13.88 25.56 40.62
CA LEU A 14 12.50 25.94 40.25
C LEU A 14 12.38 26.45 38.80
N GLY A 15 13.41 27.12 38.27
CA GLY A 15 13.46 27.51 36.85
C GLY A 15 13.53 26.32 35.89
N PHE A 16 14.25 25.25 36.27
CA PHE A 16 14.32 24.01 35.47
C PHE A 16 13.04 23.18 35.55
N MET A 17 12.33 23.18 36.68
CA MET A 17 10.99 22.56 36.78
C MET A 17 9.94 23.38 36.01
N TYR A 18 10.01 24.70 35.97
CA TYR A 18 9.07 25.52 35.19
C TYR A 18 9.33 25.42 33.67
N LEU A 19 10.59 25.31 33.22
CA LEU A 19 10.91 25.07 31.80
C LEU A 19 10.60 23.65 31.32
N SER A 20 10.61 22.65 32.20
CA SER A 20 10.19 21.28 31.84
C SER A 20 8.67 21.12 31.82
N VAL A 21 7.92 21.91 32.60
CA VAL A 21 6.45 21.98 32.52
C VAL A 21 5.97 22.77 31.29
N ILE A 22 6.69 23.82 30.86
CA ILE A 22 6.32 24.58 29.64
C ILE A 22 6.76 23.85 28.34
N LYS A 23 7.82 23.03 28.35
CA LYS A 23 8.17 22.16 27.20
C LYS A 23 7.25 20.93 27.04
N ALA A 24 6.44 20.60 28.04
CA ALA A 24 5.49 19.50 27.97
C ALA A 24 4.15 19.87 27.30
N GLN A 25 3.91 21.15 26.98
CA GLN A 25 2.65 21.58 26.35
C GLN A 25 2.70 21.72 24.81
N ASN A 26 3.77 21.28 24.14
CA ASN A 26 3.87 21.38 22.67
C ASN A 26 4.40 20.10 21.97
N TYR A 27 4.13 18.92 22.53
CA TYR A 27 4.19 17.66 21.79
C TYR A 27 3.04 16.75 22.24
N ASN A 28 2.10 16.51 21.31
CA ASN A 28 0.96 15.61 21.48
C ASN A 28 1.42 14.20 21.89
N ASN A 29 0.89 13.71 23.02
CA ASN A 29 0.87 12.34 23.58
C ASN A 29 2.21 11.55 23.68
N PRO A 30 2.45 10.81 24.79
CA PRO A 30 3.60 9.90 24.89
C PRO A 30 3.49 8.79 23.81
N PRO A 31 4.61 8.36 23.18
CA PRO A 31 4.57 7.31 22.18
C PRO A 31 4.12 5.98 22.82
N GLU A 32 3.20 5.27 22.17
CA GLU A 32 2.91 3.89 22.51
C GLU A 32 4.04 2.99 22.02
N PHE A 33 4.22 1.81 22.63
CA PHE A 33 5.31 0.89 22.29
C PHE A 33 4.77 -0.44 21.76
N TYR A 34 5.25 -0.87 20.61
CA TYR A 34 5.11 -2.25 20.16
C TYR A 34 6.24 -3.10 20.77
N LYS A 35 5.89 -4.14 21.55
CA LYS A 35 6.86 -5.15 21.98
C LYS A 35 7.20 -6.05 20.81
N TYR A 36 8.41 -5.91 20.30
CA TYR A 36 8.92 -6.68 19.17
C TYR A 36 10.01 -7.64 19.61
N THR A 37 9.85 -8.93 19.32
CA THR A 37 10.94 -9.89 19.47
C THR A 37 11.81 -9.87 18.21
N VAL A 38 13.08 -9.50 18.37
CA VAL A 38 14.08 -9.47 17.31
C VAL A 38 14.24 -10.88 16.75
N ASN A 39 14.06 -11.04 15.45
CA ASN A 39 14.26 -12.31 14.78
C ASN A 39 15.76 -12.67 14.72
N SER A 40 16.05 -13.96 14.51
CA SER A 40 17.44 -14.39 14.30
C SER A 40 18.09 -13.60 13.16
N ALA A 41 19.27 -13.06 13.45
CA ALA A 41 20.10 -12.24 12.56
C ALA A 41 19.52 -10.88 12.09
N GLU A 42 18.42 -10.40 12.70
CA GLU A 42 17.82 -9.11 12.38
C GLU A 42 18.61 -7.92 12.99
N GLY A 43 18.81 -6.86 12.22
CA GLY A 43 19.58 -5.68 12.62
C GLY A 43 18.74 -4.41 12.78
N PHE A 44 19.36 -3.34 13.28
CA PHE A 44 18.65 -2.05 13.43
C PHE A 44 18.05 -1.55 12.13
N TYR A 45 18.74 -1.71 11.00
CA TYR A 45 18.23 -1.24 9.72
C TYR A 45 16.87 -1.87 9.39
N SER A 46 16.74 -3.19 9.51
CA SER A 46 15.49 -3.94 9.27
C SER A 46 14.39 -3.53 10.25
N VAL A 47 14.71 -3.43 11.55
CA VAL A 47 13.71 -3.05 12.58
C VAL A 47 13.25 -1.59 12.42
N CYS A 48 14.19 -0.66 12.27
CA CYS A 48 13.91 0.76 12.01
C CYS A 48 12.99 0.95 10.81
N LYS A 49 13.22 0.15 9.78
CA LYS A 49 12.50 0.19 8.52
C LYS A 49 11.14 -0.50 8.60
N LYS A 50 11.04 -1.60 9.35
CA LYS A 50 9.81 -2.36 9.60
C LYS A 50 8.79 -1.56 10.40
N PHE A 51 9.25 -0.78 11.39
CA PHE A 51 8.37 -0.04 12.29
C PHE A 51 8.40 1.47 12.10
N ASN A 52 9.13 1.95 11.08
CA ASN A 52 9.28 3.37 10.79
C ASN A 52 9.78 4.20 12.00
N VAL A 53 10.86 3.74 12.62
CA VAL A 53 11.53 4.40 13.75
C VAL A 53 13.01 4.59 13.44
N THR A 54 13.68 5.58 14.03
CA THR A 54 15.13 5.71 13.86
C THR A 54 15.89 4.77 14.79
N LYS A 55 17.17 4.50 14.47
CA LYS A 55 18.04 3.72 15.34
C LYS A 55 18.16 4.37 16.71
N GLU A 56 18.30 5.69 16.72
CA GLU A 56 18.41 6.51 17.93
C GLU A 56 17.13 6.43 18.77
N GLU A 57 15.96 6.36 18.13
CA GLU A 57 14.67 6.20 18.80
C GLU A 57 14.50 4.81 19.41
N ILE A 58 14.88 3.75 18.70
CA ILE A 58 14.88 2.40 19.28
C ILE A 58 15.82 2.36 20.47
N ILE A 59 17.06 2.85 20.33
CA ILE A 59 18.06 2.83 21.41
C ILE A 59 17.59 3.66 22.61
N LYS A 60 16.91 4.79 22.38
CA LYS A 60 16.35 5.63 23.45
C LYS A 60 15.44 4.86 24.39
N TYR A 61 14.63 3.95 23.87
CA TYR A 61 13.70 3.13 24.66
C TYR A 61 14.20 1.70 24.91
N ASN A 62 15.32 1.32 24.30
CA ASN A 62 15.98 0.04 24.46
C ASN A 62 17.50 0.24 24.64
N PRO A 63 17.96 0.78 25.78
CA PRO A 63 19.37 1.10 25.96
C PRO A 63 20.29 -0.13 25.83
N SER A 64 19.79 -1.33 26.16
CA SER A 64 20.48 -2.61 25.99
C SER A 64 20.76 -2.99 24.54
N ALA A 65 20.09 -2.33 23.58
CA ALA A 65 20.29 -2.53 22.16
C ALA A 65 21.42 -1.67 21.58
N LYS A 66 22.03 -0.75 22.35
CA LYS A 66 22.99 0.25 21.84
C LYS A 66 24.11 -0.35 20.97
N ASP A 67 24.62 -1.51 21.38
CA ASP A 67 25.74 -2.20 20.73
C ASP A 67 25.29 -3.22 19.66
N GLY A 68 24.00 -3.28 19.36
CA GLY A 68 23.42 -4.18 18.36
C GLY A 68 22.17 -4.90 18.87
N LEU A 69 21.41 -5.49 17.94
CA LEU A 69 20.25 -6.32 18.25
C LEU A 69 20.66 -7.79 18.38
N LYS A 70 20.12 -8.48 19.39
CA LYS A 70 20.34 -9.92 19.59
C LYS A 70 19.08 -10.70 19.22
N SER A 71 19.25 -11.88 18.63
CA SER A 71 18.12 -12.80 18.36
C SER A 71 17.34 -13.07 19.65
N GLY A 72 16.01 -13.00 19.58
CA GLY A 72 15.11 -13.18 20.72
C GLY A 72 15.04 -12.00 21.68
N GLN A 73 15.80 -10.93 21.46
CA GLN A 73 15.73 -9.71 22.26
C GLN A 73 14.37 -9.05 22.07
N GLU A 74 13.70 -8.71 23.17
CA GLU A 74 12.51 -7.88 23.10
C GLU A 74 12.89 -6.39 23.02
N LEU A 75 12.29 -5.69 22.06
CA LEU A 75 12.41 -4.25 21.86
C LEU A 75 11.06 -3.58 22.09
N LEU A 76 11.08 -2.46 22.80
CA LEU A 76 10.01 -1.48 22.85
C LEU A 76 10.16 -0.53 21.67
N ILE A 77 9.41 -0.78 20.61
CA ILE A 77 9.47 0.03 19.40
C ILE A 77 8.48 1.20 19.53
N PRO A 78 8.94 2.47 19.55
CA PRO A 78 8.05 3.61 19.70
C PRO A 78 7.19 3.80 18.45
N ILE A 79 5.88 3.64 18.57
CA ILE A 79 4.93 3.90 17.48
C ILE A 79 4.54 5.38 17.54
N LYS A 80 5.03 6.19 16.59
CA LYS A 80 4.68 7.62 16.50
C LYS A 80 3.38 7.81 15.72
N GLY A 81 2.52 8.70 16.22
CA GLY A 81 1.36 9.20 15.47
C GLY A 81 0.20 8.23 15.32
N VAL A 82 0.31 7.00 15.84
CA VAL A 82 -0.79 6.04 15.91
C VAL A 82 -1.09 5.80 17.39
N ASN A 83 -2.23 6.32 17.85
CA ASN A 83 -2.73 6.07 19.19
C ASN A 83 -3.68 4.87 19.06
N PHE A 84 -3.18 3.66 19.29
CA PHE A 84 -4.08 2.52 19.26
C PHE A 84 -4.99 2.61 20.50
N PRO A 85 -6.28 2.24 20.38
CA PRO A 85 -7.14 2.19 21.55
C PRO A 85 -6.52 1.24 22.60
N LYS A 86 -6.21 1.77 23.79
CA LYS A 86 -5.63 1.01 24.89
C LYS A 86 -6.62 -0.04 25.37
N THR A 87 -6.32 -1.32 25.11
CA THR A 87 -6.95 -2.52 25.70
C THR A 87 -8.41 -2.32 26.11
N ASN A 88 -9.29 -2.37 25.12
CA ASN A 88 -10.69 -2.74 25.37
C ASN A 88 -10.83 -4.23 25.11
N ILE A 89 -11.64 -4.89 25.94
CA ILE A 89 -12.13 -6.23 25.67
C ILE A 89 -12.85 -6.15 24.32
N ALA A 90 -12.45 -6.98 23.36
CA ALA A 90 -13.07 -6.99 22.04
C ALA A 90 -14.57 -7.29 22.18
N GLU A 91 -15.42 -6.36 21.73
CA GLU A 91 -16.88 -6.58 21.72
C GLU A 91 -17.29 -7.54 20.58
N SER A 92 -16.47 -7.64 19.52
CA SER A 92 -16.63 -8.62 18.43
C SER A 92 -15.31 -8.86 17.68
N GLU A 93 -15.33 -9.74 16.67
CA GLU A 93 -14.17 -10.13 15.88
C GLU A 93 -14.53 -10.31 14.38
N PHE A 94 -13.54 -10.25 13.49
CA PHE A 94 -13.68 -10.69 12.09
C PHE A 94 -12.42 -11.41 11.59
N LYS A 95 -12.51 -12.01 10.40
CA LYS A 95 -11.42 -12.79 9.80
C LYS A 95 -10.72 -12.01 8.69
N HIS A 96 -9.40 -11.87 8.79
CA HIS A 96 -8.53 -11.31 7.76
C HIS A 96 -7.65 -12.42 7.17
N THR A 97 -7.57 -12.53 5.84
CA THR A 97 -6.62 -13.46 5.19
C THR A 97 -5.36 -12.69 4.81
N ILE A 98 -4.22 -13.13 5.33
CA ILE A 98 -2.94 -12.43 5.16
C ILE A 98 -2.49 -12.48 3.69
N SER A 99 -2.23 -11.31 3.11
CA SER A 99 -1.65 -11.18 1.78
C SER A 99 -0.12 -11.21 1.81
N SER A 100 0.50 -11.60 0.69
CA SER A 100 1.97 -11.62 0.58
C SER A 100 2.55 -10.23 0.82
N GLY A 101 3.51 -10.12 1.74
CA GLY A 101 4.19 -8.86 2.11
C GLY A 101 3.52 -8.05 3.23
N GLU A 102 2.33 -8.45 3.69
CA GLU A 102 1.73 -7.89 4.91
C GLU A 102 2.54 -8.25 6.16
N THR A 103 2.55 -7.35 7.13
CA THR A 103 3.10 -7.57 8.46
C THR A 103 2.01 -7.41 9.51
N LEU A 104 2.22 -7.97 10.71
CA LEU A 104 1.27 -7.79 11.81
C LEU A 104 1.03 -6.30 12.11
N TYR A 105 2.08 -5.48 11.98
CA TYR A 105 1.99 -4.04 12.14
C TYR A 105 1.11 -3.39 11.07
N SER A 106 1.34 -3.68 9.78
CA SER A 106 0.53 -3.09 8.70
C SER A 106 -0.94 -3.51 8.78
N ILE A 107 -1.23 -4.75 9.22
CA ILE A 107 -2.61 -5.25 9.46
C ILE A 107 -3.23 -4.54 10.67
N ALA A 108 -2.50 -4.42 11.78
CA ALA A 108 -2.93 -3.66 12.96
C ALA A 108 -3.29 -2.20 12.61
N ARG A 109 -2.43 -1.55 11.83
CA ARG A 109 -2.64 -0.19 11.32
C ARG A 109 -3.86 -0.13 10.39
N MET A 110 -4.01 -1.08 9.47
CA MET A 110 -5.15 -1.17 8.55
C MET A 110 -6.50 -1.14 9.28
N TYR A 111 -6.60 -1.85 10.42
CA TYR A 111 -7.83 -1.97 11.19
C TYR A 111 -7.91 -1.07 12.43
N ASN A 112 -6.88 -0.24 12.65
CA ASN A 112 -6.75 0.62 13.83
C ASN A 112 -6.86 -0.15 15.17
N VAL A 113 -6.21 -1.30 15.26
CA VAL A 113 -6.15 -2.13 16.48
C VAL A 113 -4.71 -2.36 16.90
N SER A 114 -4.45 -2.61 18.18
CA SER A 114 -3.08 -2.89 18.61
C SER A 114 -2.60 -4.27 18.12
N PRO A 115 -1.33 -4.41 17.69
CA PRO A 115 -0.76 -5.72 17.36
C PRO A 115 -0.90 -6.75 18.51
N GLN A 116 -0.80 -6.31 19.76
CA GLN A 116 -0.97 -7.13 20.94
C GLN A 116 -2.39 -7.70 21.05
N SER A 117 -3.41 -6.92 20.71
CA SER A 117 -4.80 -7.41 20.68
C SER A 117 -5.02 -8.46 19.59
N ILE A 118 -4.34 -8.34 18.45
CA ILE A 118 -4.35 -9.39 17.41
C ILE A 118 -3.63 -10.65 17.94
N ILE A 119 -2.44 -10.51 18.54
CA ILE A 119 -1.69 -11.67 19.09
C ILE A 119 -2.49 -12.37 20.20
N ALA A 120 -3.26 -11.63 21.00
CA ALA A 120 -4.09 -12.23 22.05
C ALA A 120 -5.14 -13.21 21.49
N LEU A 121 -5.67 -12.93 20.29
CA LEU A 121 -6.59 -13.82 19.57
C LEU A 121 -5.89 -14.81 18.63
N ASN A 122 -4.62 -14.58 18.32
CA ASN A 122 -3.80 -15.41 17.42
C ASN A 122 -2.41 -15.64 18.03
N PRO A 123 -2.27 -16.47 19.08
CA PRO A 123 -1.01 -16.62 19.82
C PRO A 123 0.19 -17.00 18.95
N GLU A 124 -0.03 -17.76 17.87
CA GLU A 124 0.96 -18.17 16.89
C GLU A 124 1.58 -16.98 16.12
N ALA A 125 0.85 -15.88 15.97
CA ALA A 125 1.32 -14.67 15.30
C ALA A 125 2.49 -13.99 16.04
N LYS A 126 2.74 -14.36 17.31
CA LYS A 126 3.91 -13.90 18.09
C LYS A 126 5.23 -14.23 17.38
N ASN A 127 5.28 -15.35 16.65
CA ASN A 127 6.46 -15.81 15.94
C ASN A 127 6.52 -15.33 14.48
N GLY A 128 5.67 -14.37 14.11
CA GLY A 128 5.50 -13.90 12.74
C GLY A 128 4.21 -14.40 12.09
N ILE A 129 3.88 -13.82 10.94
CA ILE A 129 2.67 -14.14 10.18
C ILE A 129 3.03 -14.64 8.77
N LYS A 130 2.14 -15.41 8.14
CA LYS A 130 2.39 -16.02 6.83
C LYS A 130 1.27 -15.68 5.85
N ALA A 131 1.65 -15.39 4.60
CA ALA A 131 0.68 -15.22 3.52
C ALA A 131 -0.25 -16.44 3.39
N GLY A 132 -1.53 -16.19 3.15
CA GLY A 132 -2.60 -17.19 3.07
C GLY A 132 -3.18 -17.64 4.41
N ALA A 133 -2.51 -17.37 5.55
CA ALA A 133 -3.08 -17.68 6.86
C ALA A 133 -4.19 -16.70 7.24
N VAL A 134 -5.13 -17.15 8.08
CA VAL A 134 -6.26 -16.32 8.55
C VAL A 134 -5.97 -15.81 9.96
N LEU A 135 -6.07 -14.50 10.17
CA LEU A 135 -6.02 -13.85 11.48
C LEU A 135 -7.42 -13.47 11.94
N ILE A 136 -7.69 -13.72 13.21
CA ILE A 136 -8.84 -13.19 13.93
C ILE A 136 -8.51 -11.78 14.40
N ILE A 137 -9.18 -10.78 13.86
CA ILE A 137 -8.93 -9.38 14.19
C ILE A 137 -10.01 -8.90 15.17
N PRO A 138 -9.62 -8.36 16.34
CA PRO A 138 -10.58 -7.82 17.30
C PRO A 138 -11.25 -6.58 16.74
N GLN A 139 -12.51 -6.35 17.12
CA GLN A 139 -13.24 -5.13 16.85
C GLN A 139 -13.63 -4.49 18.18
N ASN A 140 -13.15 -3.27 18.39
CA ASN A 140 -13.65 -2.42 19.46
C ASN A 140 -14.88 -1.70 18.92
N TYR A 141 -15.99 -2.41 18.91
CA TYR A 141 -17.29 -1.77 18.82
C TYR A 141 -17.62 -1.22 20.22
N ALA A 142 -18.41 -0.16 20.29
CA ALA A 142 -19.03 0.32 21.52
C ALA A 142 -20.38 0.90 21.12
N TYR A 143 -21.22 0.08 20.47
CA TYR A 143 -22.57 0.50 20.15
C TYR A 143 -23.48 0.14 21.30
N GLN A 144 -23.57 1.09 22.22
CA GLN A 144 -24.68 1.08 23.15
C GLN A 144 -25.88 1.71 22.47
N LYS A 145 -26.93 0.90 22.33
CA LYS A 145 -28.29 1.33 22.02
C LYS A 145 -28.87 2.13 23.19
N THR A 146 -28.27 3.28 23.51
CA THR A 146 -28.80 4.24 24.48
C THR A 146 -29.06 5.54 23.73
N GLU A 147 -30.26 6.11 23.93
CA GLU A 147 -30.89 7.18 23.15
C GLU A 147 -30.17 8.55 23.17
N LYS A 148 -28.88 8.61 23.51
CA LYS A 148 -28.04 9.80 23.36
C LYS A 148 -26.64 9.39 22.92
N ALA A 149 -26.46 9.25 21.61
CA ALA A 149 -25.15 9.18 20.99
C ALA A 149 -24.36 10.46 21.34
N SER A 150 -23.35 10.33 22.19
CA SER A 150 -22.26 11.30 22.23
C SER A 150 -21.56 11.26 20.88
N SER A 151 -21.50 12.40 20.20
CA SER A 151 -20.98 12.63 18.85
C SER A 151 -19.47 12.37 18.65
N ASP A 152 -18.83 11.57 19.50
CA ASP A 152 -17.36 11.45 19.60
C ASP A 152 -16.80 10.05 19.26
N ASN A 153 -17.64 9.02 19.07
CA ASN A 153 -17.17 7.66 18.75
C ASN A 153 -17.48 7.27 17.30
N ASN A 154 -16.71 7.84 16.38
CA ASN A 154 -16.83 7.69 14.94
C ASN A 154 -16.01 6.48 14.43
N GLN A 155 -16.33 5.26 14.88
CA GLN A 155 -15.53 4.07 14.57
C GLN A 155 -16.23 3.12 13.59
N TYR A 156 -15.53 2.76 12.52
CA TYR A 156 -16.00 1.78 11.53
C TYR A 156 -16.10 0.37 12.12
N ILE A 157 -17.13 -0.38 11.71
CA ILE A 157 -17.18 -1.84 11.79
C ILE A 157 -16.51 -2.43 10.56
N TYR A 158 -15.73 -3.49 10.75
CA TYR A 158 -15.18 -4.26 9.64
C TYR A 158 -15.96 -5.56 9.45
N HIS A 159 -16.34 -5.83 8.20
CA HIS A 159 -17.13 -6.99 7.86
C HIS A 159 -16.49 -7.78 6.73
N THR A 160 -16.26 -9.07 6.95
CA THR A 160 -15.85 -10.01 5.91
C THR A 160 -17.08 -10.54 5.21
N VAL A 161 -17.25 -10.21 3.93
CA VAL A 161 -18.40 -10.65 3.12
C VAL A 161 -18.49 -12.17 3.10
N ILE A 162 -19.64 -12.72 3.49
CA ILE A 162 -19.91 -14.17 3.46
C ILE A 162 -20.91 -14.52 2.36
N ALA A 163 -21.09 -15.83 2.13
CA ALA A 163 -22.00 -16.32 1.11
C ALA A 163 -23.43 -15.77 1.30
N LYS A 164 -24.04 -15.33 0.20
CA LYS A 164 -25.42 -14.80 0.09
C LYS A 164 -25.66 -13.41 0.67
N GLU A 165 -24.65 -12.70 1.17
CA GLU A 165 -24.79 -11.29 1.51
C GLU A 165 -24.78 -10.40 0.26
N THR A 166 -25.45 -9.26 0.35
CA THR A 166 -25.50 -8.19 -0.65
C THR A 166 -25.25 -6.85 0.03
N LEU A 167 -24.87 -5.81 -0.72
CA LEU A 167 -24.75 -4.46 -0.17
C LEU A 167 -26.06 -3.97 0.46
N PHE A 168 -27.22 -4.33 -0.10
CA PHE A 168 -28.53 -4.02 0.48
C PHE A 168 -28.79 -4.77 1.79
N SER A 169 -28.45 -6.06 1.89
CA SER A 169 -28.61 -6.80 3.15
C SER A 169 -27.67 -6.27 4.24
N LEU A 170 -26.45 -5.87 3.88
CA LEU A 170 -25.49 -5.28 4.82
C LEU A 170 -25.92 -3.88 5.27
N ALA A 171 -26.37 -3.04 4.35
CA ALA A 171 -26.95 -1.73 4.67
C ALA A 171 -28.09 -1.86 5.69
N ARG A 172 -29.01 -2.80 5.47
CA ARG A 172 -30.09 -3.11 6.43
C ARG A 172 -29.58 -3.62 7.78
N ARG A 173 -28.62 -4.55 7.76
CA ARG A 173 -28.04 -5.15 8.96
C ARG A 173 -27.35 -4.13 9.86
N TYR A 174 -26.68 -3.16 9.26
CA TYR A 174 -25.86 -2.17 9.95
C TYR A 174 -26.53 -0.79 10.06
N HIS A 175 -27.82 -0.69 9.73
CA HIS A 175 -28.59 0.57 9.80
C HIS A 175 -27.90 1.72 9.04
N THR A 176 -27.46 1.43 7.82
CA THR A 176 -26.78 2.42 6.95
C THR A 176 -27.32 2.33 5.53
N SER A 177 -26.76 3.10 4.60
CA SER A 177 -27.13 3.08 3.19
C SER A 177 -26.06 2.42 2.32
N VAL A 178 -26.46 1.90 1.16
CA VAL A 178 -25.53 1.41 0.13
C VAL A 178 -24.59 2.54 -0.31
N GLU A 179 -25.10 3.77 -0.42
CA GLU A 179 -24.30 4.95 -0.76
C GLU A 179 -23.19 5.20 0.28
N SER A 180 -23.50 5.10 1.58
CA SER A 180 -22.50 5.23 2.65
C SER A 180 -21.46 4.12 2.59
N ILE A 181 -21.89 2.85 2.42
CA ILE A 181 -20.95 1.72 2.31
C ILE A 181 -19.99 1.92 1.13
N LEU A 182 -20.49 2.33 -0.05
CA LEU A 182 -19.65 2.57 -1.22
C LEU A 182 -18.71 3.77 -1.02
N LYS A 183 -19.18 4.85 -0.39
CA LYS A 183 -18.35 6.02 -0.07
C LYS A 183 -17.24 5.68 0.91
N ASP A 184 -17.55 4.85 1.91
CA ASP A 184 -16.56 4.39 2.88
C ASP A 184 -15.59 3.40 2.22
N ASN A 185 -15.97 2.70 1.15
CA ASN A 185 -15.12 1.74 0.47
C ASN A 185 -14.89 2.16 -1.00
N PRO A 186 -14.07 3.20 -1.27
CA PRO A 186 -13.82 3.69 -2.63
C PRO A 186 -13.24 2.64 -3.59
N GLY A 187 -12.64 1.55 -3.09
CA GLY A 187 -12.21 0.39 -3.87
C GLY A 187 -13.30 -0.67 -4.13
N LEU A 188 -14.52 -0.45 -3.65
CA LEU A 188 -15.65 -1.35 -3.81
C LEU A 188 -16.51 -0.90 -4.99
N SER A 189 -16.88 -1.85 -5.83
CA SER A 189 -17.79 -1.69 -6.95
C SER A 189 -18.83 -2.82 -6.94
N PRO A 190 -19.93 -2.66 -7.69
CA PRO A 190 -20.92 -3.73 -7.86
C PRO A 190 -20.28 -5.03 -8.40
N ASP A 191 -19.31 -4.90 -9.29
CA ASP A 191 -18.65 -6.03 -9.96
C ASP A 191 -17.64 -6.76 -9.09
N ASN A 192 -17.13 -6.12 -8.03
CA ASN A 192 -16.05 -6.66 -7.19
C ASN A 192 -16.47 -6.92 -5.74
N PHE A 193 -17.77 -6.91 -5.45
CA PHE A 193 -18.33 -7.31 -4.17
C PHE A 193 -18.41 -8.85 -4.09
N THR A 194 -17.33 -9.47 -3.63
CA THR A 194 -17.18 -10.94 -3.59
C THR A 194 -16.99 -11.49 -2.18
N ILE A 195 -17.29 -12.77 -1.99
CA ILE A 195 -17.05 -13.49 -0.72
C ILE A 195 -15.57 -13.36 -0.30
N GLY A 196 -15.34 -13.17 1.00
CA GLY A 196 -14.01 -13.02 1.60
C GLY A 196 -13.48 -11.58 1.57
N LYS A 197 -14.11 -10.67 0.83
CA LYS A 197 -13.71 -9.26 0.80
C LYS A 197 -14.05 -8.61 2.14
N VAL A 198 -13.09 -7.88 2.71
CA VAL A 198 -13.31 -7.07 3.91
C VAL A 198 -13.74 -5.67 3.49
N ILE A 199 -14.82 -5.17 4.09
CA ILE A 199 -15.33 -3.83 3.89
C ILE A 199 -15.46 -3.11 5.25
N ARG A 200 -15.29 -1.78 5.24
CA ARG A 200 -15.55 -0.95 6.41
C ARG A 200 -16.95 -0.36 6.33
N ILE A 201 -17.69 -0.34 7.43
CA ILE A 201 -19.08 0.10 7.47
C ILE A 201 -19.22 1.06 8.64
N MET A 202 -19.67 2.29 8.37
CA MET A 202 -20.08 3.21 9.43
C MET A 202 -21.56 2.95 9.75
N PRO A 203 -21.90 2.44 10.95
CA PRO A 203 -23.29 2.33 11.39
C PRO A 203 -23.87 3.71 11.63
N CYS A 204 -25.15 3.90 11.32
CA CYS A 204 -25.87 5.12 11.64
C CYS A 204 -27.17 4.76 12.36
N ASP A 205 -27.69 5.66 13.21
CA ASP A 205 -29.00 5.47 13.84
C ASP A 205 -30.16 5.94 12.95
N GLY A 206 -29.87 6.31 11.69
CA GLY A 206 -30.87 6.69 10.70
C GLY A 206 -31.62 5.47 10.16
N GLU A 207 -32.93 5.61 9.93
CA GLU A 207 -33.68 4.60 9.17
C GLU A 207 -33.01 4.40 7.80
N PRO A 208 -32.78 3.15 7.37
CA PRO A 208 -32.13 2.90 6.10
C PRO A 208 -33.00 3.52 5.00
N GLU A 209 -32.44 4.47 4.26
CA GLU A 209 -33.07 5.05 3.07
C GLU A 209 -33.02 4.00 1.96
N ILE A 210 -33.85 2.97 2.10
CA ILE A 210 -34.06 1.96 1.07
C ILE A 210 -34.95 2.63 0.04
N ALA A 211 -34.40 2.88 -1.15
CA ALA A 211 -35.22 3.12 -2.34
C ALA A 211 -36.30 2.02 -2.40
N SER A 212 -37.52 2.41 -2.06
CA SER A 212 -38.63 1.51 -1.81
C SER A 212 -39.10 0.90 -3.12
N HIS A 213 -38.50 -0.22 -3.52
CA HIS A 213 -39.19 -1.22 -4.33
C HIS A 213 -40.15 -2.03 -3.43
N GLN A 214 -40.91 -1.35 -2.58
CA GLN A 214 -42.07 -1.95 -1.94
C GLN A 214 -43.11 -2.13 -3.05
N PRO A 215 -43.64 -3.34 -3.29
CA PRO A 215 -44.70 -3.52 -4.27
C PRO A 215 -45.87 -2.61 -3.90
N GLN A 216 -46.34 -1.79 -4.86
CA GLN A 216 -47.47 -0.90 -4.62
C GLN A 216 -48.70 -1.74 -4.27
N MET A 217 -49.09 -1.68 -3.00
CA MET A 217 -50.28 -2.33 -2.47
C MET A 217 -51.51 -1.57 -2.97
N GLN A 218 -52.32 -2.21 -3.79
CA GLN A 218 -53.63 -1.70 -4.19
C GLN A 218 -54.72 -2.55 -3.56
N TYR A 219 -55.87 -1.94 -3.28
CA TYR A 219 -57.04 -2.67 -2.81
C TYR A 219 -57.97 -2.94 -3.97
N LYS A 220 -58.28 -4.22 -4.20
CA LYS A 220 -59.32 -4.65 -5.14
C LYS A 220 -60.59 -4.99 -4.36
N ASP A 221 -61.68 -4.34 -4.73
CA ASP A 221 -63.00 -4.71 -4.20
C ASP A 221 -63.40 -6.09 -4.75
N TYR A 222 -63.76 -7.00 -3.84
CA TYR A 222 -64.12 -8.37 -4.15
C TYR A 222 -65.42 -8.76 -3.46
N THR A 223 -66.39 -9.22 -4.24
CA THR A 223 -67.66 -9.73 -3.70
C THR A 223 -67.58 -11.24 -3.47
N VAL A 224 -67.79 -11.66 -2.23
CA VAL A 224 -67.71 -13.06 -1.80
C VAL A 224 -68.77 -13.90 -2.50
N LYS A 225 -68.35 -14.98 -3.18
CA LYS A 225 -69.26 -15.90 -3.87
C LYS A 225 -69.74 -17.01 -2.93
N ARG A 226 -70.82 -17.68 -3.33
CA ARG A 226 -71.39 -18.82 -2.60
C ARG A 226 -70.32 -19.89 -2.32
N LYS A 227 -70.18 -20.29 -1.05
CA LYS A 227 -69.20 -21.27 -0.52
C LYS A 227 -67.72 -20.84 -0.53
N GLU A 228 -67.39 -19.57 -0.75
CA GLU A 228 -66.01 -19.09 -0.57
C GLU A 228 -65.67 -18.87 0.91
N THR A 229 -64.43 -19.17 1.29
CA THR A 229 -63.83 -18.90 2.59
C THR A 229 -62.68 -17.89 2.45
N LEU A 230 -62.30 -17.21 3.55
CA LEU A 230 -61.11 -16.34 3.55
C LEU A 230 -59.86 -17.07 3.07
N TYR A 231 -59.72 -18.37 3.37
CA TYR A 231 -58.63 -19.21 2.88
C TYR A 231 -58.68 -19.37 1.35
N SER A 232 -59.84 -19.74 0.79
CA SER A 232 -59.98 -19.89 -0.66
C SER A 232 -59.78 -18.59 -1.43
N ILE A 233 -60.16 -17.46 -0.82
CA ILE A 233 -59.96 -16.11 -1.39
C ILE A 233 -58.48 -15.72 -1.30
N ALA A 234 -57.83 -15.95 -0.16
CA ALA A 234 -56.40 -15.73 0.02
C ALA A 234 -55.56 -16.54 -0.98
N GLN A 235 -55.88 -17.82 -1.17
CA GLN A 235 -55.24 -18.67 -2.16
C GLN A 235 -55.47 -18.18 -3.60
N LYS A 236 -56.68 -17.70 -3.92
CA LYS A 236 -57.02 -17.16 -5.23
C LYS A 236 -56.25 -15.90 -5.60
N PHE A 237 -55.89 -15.08 -4.62
CA PHE A 237 -55.16 -13.83 -4.81
C PHE A 237 -53.67 -13.92 -4.45
N ASP A 238 -53.19 -15.12 -4.08
CA ASP A 238 -51.82 -15.39 -3.61
C ASP A 238 -51.35 -14.45 -2.48
N ILE A 239 -52.18 -14.31 -1.44
CA ILE A 239 -51.91 -13.47 -0.27
C ILE A 239 -52.17 -14.24 1.03
N LYS A 240 -51.73 -13.71 2.17
CA LYS A 240 -52.04 -14.33 3.47
C LYS A 240 -53.46 -13.96 3.90
N VAL A 241 -54.15 -14.91 4.54
CA VAL A 241 -55.44 -14.66 5.20
C VAL A 241 -55.34 -13.48 6.18
N SER A 242 -54.21 -13.35 6.89
CA SER A 242 -53.95 -12.24 7.81
C SER A 242 -54.05 -10.86 7.15
N ASP A 243 -53.69 -10.77 5.88
CA ASP A 243 -53.64 -9.50 5.16
C ASP A 243 -55.06 -9.09 4.72
N ILE A 244 -55.90 -10.06 4.35
CA ILE A 244 -57.34 -9.84 4.12
C ILE A 244 -58.04 -9.40 5.41
N VAL A 245 -57.76 -10.05 6.54
CA VAL A 245 -58.40 -9.71 7.83
C VAL A 245 -58.01 -8.30 8.28
N LYS A 246 -56.71 -7.94 8.18
CA LYS A 246 -56.24 -6.59 8.49
C LYS A 246 -56.87 -5.52 7.60
N ALA A 247 -57.07 -5.81 6.32
CA ALA A 247 -57.71 -4.90 5.36
C ALA A 247 -59.22 -4.74 5.57
N ASN A 248 -59.86 -5.68 6.28
CA ASN A 248 -61.30 -5.73 6.49
C ASN A 248 -61.66 -5.93 7.98
N PRO A 249 -61.25 -5.00 8.87
CA PRO A 249 -61.36 -5.18 10.32
C PRO A 249 -62.80 -5.26 10.84
N THR A 250 -63.78 -4.84 10.05
CA THR A 250 -65.21 -4.84 10.40
C THR A 250 -65.91 -6.16 10.14
N ILE A 251 -65.26 -7.13 9.47
CA ILE A 251 -65.89 -8.41 9.11
C ILE A 251 -65.54 -9.46 10.17
N SER A 252 -66.53 -9.77 11.01
CA SER A 252 -66.43 -10.78 12.06
C SER A 252 -66.78 -12.20 11.57
N LYS A 253 -67.59 -12.31 10.51
CA LYS A 253 -67.99 -13.56 9.86
C LYS A 253 -68.19 -13.32 8.38
N LEU A 254 -67.66 -14.21 7.54
CA LEU A 254 -67.72 -14.09 6.09
C LEU A 254 -69.03 -14.67 5.54
N GLU A 255 -69.83 -13.86 4.86
CA GLU A 255 -71.09 -14.27 4.23
C GLU A 255 -71.08 -14.04 2.71
N GLN A 256 -71.96 -14.74 2.01
CA GLN A 256 -72.10 -14.58 0.56
C GLN A 256 -72.61 -13.16 0.26
N GLY A 257 -71.94 -12.45 -0.66
CA GLY A 257 -72.30 -11.09 -1.04
C GLY A 257 -71.50 -10.00 -0.33
N ASP A 258 -70.71 -10.35 0.69
CA ASP A 258 -69.83 -9.40 1.38
C ASP A 258 -68.85 -8.76 0.40
N LYS A 259 -68.57 -7.47 0.60
CA LYS A 259 -67.54 -6.73 -0.15
C LYS A 259 -66.26 -6.67 0.67
N LEU A 260 -65.23 -7.38 0.20
CA LEU A 260 -63.88 -7.34 0.76
C LEU A 260 -62.99 -6.39 -0.01
N LYS A 261 -62.15 -5.65 0.71
CA LYS A 261 -60.94 -5.03 0.16
C LYS A 261 -59.81 -6.04 0.19
N ILE A 262 -59.43 -6.55 -0.97
CA ILE A 262 -58.33 -7.50 -1.11
C ILE A 262 -57.05 -6.70 -1.38
N PRO A 263 -56.03 -6.75 -0.49
CA PRO A 263 -54.74 -6.14 -0.78
C PRO A 263 -54.05 -6.98 -1.87
N VAL A 264 -54.09 -6.52 -3.11
CA VAL A 264 -53.36 -7.12 -4.23
C VAL A 264 -52.10 -6.31 -4.48
N PHE A 265 -50.97 -7.00 -4.42
CA PHE A 265 -49.72 -6.46 -4.93
C PHE A 265 -49.78 -6.55 -6.45
N THR A 266 -49.88 -5.40 -7.13
CA THR A 266 -50.13 -5.33 -8.58
C THR A 266 -49.00 -5.93 -9.43
N HIS A 267 -47.84 -6.14 -8.82
CA HIS A 267 -46.76 -6.96 -9.34
C HIS A 267 -45.95 -7.44 -8.13
N VAL A 268 -45.96 -8.74 -7.84
CA VAL A 268 -44.92 -9.32 -6.98
C VAL A 268 -43.77 -9.61 -7.94
N PRO A 269 -42.70 -8.79 -7.95
CA PRO A 269 -41.60 -9.04 -8.85
C PRO A 269 -41.08 -10.44 -8.61
N THR A 270 -40.88 -11.18 -9.71
CA THR A 270 -40.23 -12.48 -9.63
C THR A 270 -38.86 -12.32 -8.98
N LYS A 271 -38.33 -13.40 -8.41
CA LYS A 271 -36.98 -13.37 -7.82
C LYS A 271 -35.94 -12.81 -8.81
N GLU A 272 -36.06 -13.14 -10.09
CA GLU A 272 -35.21 -12.61 -11.15
C GLU A 272 -35.39 -11.09 -11.36
N GLU A 273 -36.63 -10.60 -11.45
CA GLU A 273 -36.91 -9.16 -11.57
C GLU A 273 -36.41 -8.36 -10.36
N SER A 274 -36.55 -8.90 -9.15
CA SER A 274 -36.04 -8.26 -7.93
C SER A 274 -34.50 -8.13 -7.95
N VAL A 275 -33.80 -9.17 -8.43
CA VAL A 275 -32.33 -9.16 -8.56
C VAL A 275 -31.88 -8.14 -9.61
N ILE A 276 -32.59 -8.07 -10.76
CA ILE A 276 -32.28 -7.11 -11.83
C ILE A 276 -32.52 -5.67 -11.36
N ALA A 277 -33.62 -5.41 -10.64
CA ALA A 277 -33.92 -4.09 -10.08
C ALA A 277 -32.89 -3.65 -9.04
N GLU A 278 -32.47 -4.55 -8.14
CA GLU A 278 -31.40 -4.29 -7.17
C GLU A 278 -30.07 -3.99 -7.89
N ALA A 279 -29.68 -4.78 -8.89
CA ALA A 279 -28.46 -4.56 -9.66
C ALA A 279 -28.48 -3.21 -10.40
N THR A 280 -29.61 -2.85 -11.00
CA THR A 280 -29.79 -1.56 -11.69
C THR A 280 -29.67 -0.39 -10.73
N THR A 281 -30.35 -0.48 -9.57
CA THR A 281 -30.30 0.54 -8.52
C THR A 281 -28.87 0.70 -7.99
N LEU A 282 -28.19 -0.41 -7.76
CA LEU A 282 -26.81 -0.41 -7.28
C LEU A 282 -25.85 0.25 -8.27
N ASN A 283 -25.99 -0.05 -9.57
CA ASN A 283 -25.21 0.59 -10.63
C ASN A 283 -25.48 2.09 -10.73
N GLN A 284 -26.73 2.53 -10.55
CA GLN A 284 -27.09 3.95 -10.53
C GLN A 284 -26.45 4.69 -9.35
N ILE A 285 -26.53 4.12 -8.13
CA ILE A 285 -25.88 4.69 -6.93
C ILE A 285 -24.37 4.79 -7.17
N TYR A 286 -23.76 3.72 -7.70
CA TYR A 286 -22.32 3.68 -7.94
C TYR A 286 -21.85 4.70 -9.00
N SER A 287 -22.58 4.86 -10.10
CA SER A 287 -22.27 5.85 -11.15
C SER A 287 -22.45 7.30 -10.66
N LYS A 288 -23.45 7.55 -9.80
CA LYS A 288 -23.64 8.86 -9.14
C LYS A 288 -22.44 9.22 -8.27
N LEU A 289 -21.89 8.27 -7.52
CA LEU A 289 -20.72 8.46 -6.67
C LEU A 289 -19.40 8.61 -7.45
N ASN A 290 -19.33 8.04 -8.66
CA ASN A 290 -18.12 7.97 -9.48
C ASN A 290 -18.39 8.49 -10.90
N PRO A 291 -18.69 9.79 -11.06
CA PRO A 291 -18.97 10.35 -12.37
C PRO A 291 -17.71 10.32 -13.24
N ILE A 292 -17.87 9.95 -14.51
CA ILE A 292 -16.82 10.12 -15.52
C ILE A 292 -16.85 11.58 -15.95
N THR A 293 -15.79 12.33 -15.65
CA THR A 293 -15.66 13.72 -16.10
C THR A 293 -14.73 13.80 -17.31
N GLN A 294 -15.23 14.32 -18.43
CA GLN A 294 -14.35 14.66 -19.56
C GLN A 294 -13.42 15.81 -19.16
N THR A 295 -12.14 15.69 -19.48
CA THR A 295 -11.14 16.68 -19.05
C THR A 295 -11.28 18.00 -19.79
N GLY A 296 -11.44 19.06 -19.00
CA GLY A 296 -11.03 20.40 -19.40
C GLY A 296 -9.52 20.57 -19.19
N GLN A 297 -9.16 21.49 -18.30
CA GLN A 297 -7.78 21.79 -17.92
C GLN A 297 -7.31 20.89 -16.77
N ILE A 298 -6.10 20.33 -16.86
CA ILE A 298 -5.46 19.51 -15.83
C ILE A 298 -4.50 20.38 -15.02
N ASN A 299 -4.74 20.54 -13.73
CA ASN A 299 -3.88 21.31 -12.82
C ASN A 299 -3.03 20.37 -11.96
N VAL A 300 -1.71 20.43 -12.11
CA VAL A 300 -0.77 19.56 -11.38
C VAL A 300 0.14 20.39 -10.49
N ALA A 301 0.16 20.07 -9.20
CA ALA A 301 1.12 20.61 -8.25
C ALA A 301 2.32 19.66 -8.09
N ILE A 302 3.53 20.21 -8.14
CA ILE A 302 4.79 19.49 -7.89
C ILE A 302 5.45 20.09 -6.65
N MET A 303 5.45 19.34 -5.55
CA MET A 303 5.94 19.76 -4.25
C MET A 303 7.26 19.06 -3.91
N LEU A 304 8.38 19.67 -4.29
CA LEU A 304 9.71 19.12 -4.07
C LEU A 304 10.58 20.08 -3.23
N PRO A 305 11.55 19.59 -2.46
CA PRO A 305 12.52 20.44 -1.78
C PRO A 305 13.63 20.81 -2.78
N PHE A 306 13.35 21.79 -3.64
CA PHE A 306 14.33 22.33 -4.59
C PHE A 306 15.46 23.06 -3.88
N MET A 307 15.21 23.56 -2.66
CA MET A 307 16.21 24.21 -1.81
C MET A 307 16.84 25.42 -2.51
N LEU A 308 16.03 26.24 -3.19
CA LEU A 308 16.50 27.32 -4.09
C LEU A 308 17.33 28.41 -3.38
N ASN A 309 17.23 28.50 -2.05
CA ASN A 309 17.98 29.45 -1.21
C ASN A 309 19.26 28.84 -0.60
N HIS A 310 19.64 27.63 -0.99
CA HIS A 310 20.83 26.93 -0.49
C HIS A 310 21.76 26.59 -1.67
N PRO A 311 23.08 26.40 -1.41
CA PRO A 311 23.98 25.88 -2.43
C PRO A 311 23.47 24.55 -3.01
N GLU A 312 23.69 24.35 -4.31
CA GLU A 312 23.36 23.08 -4.95
C GLU A 312 24.16 21.93 -4.30
N ASP A 313 23.46 20.83 -4.05
CA ASP A 313 24.03 19.54 -3.66
C ASP A 313 23.50 18.44 -4.59
N VAL A 314 24.03 17.22 -4.47
CA VAL A 314 23.58 16.13 -5.36
C VAL A 314 22.10 15.80 -5.15
N LYS A 315 21.59 15.96 -3.94
CA LYS A 315 20.23 15.55 -3.57
C LYS A 315 19.18 16.52 -4.11
N ASN A 316 19.38 17.83 -3.99
CA ASN A 316 18.49 18.83 -4.58
C ASN A 316 18.57 18.84 -6.12
N SER A 317 19.76 18.58 -6.68
CA SER A 317 19.95 18.40 -8.12
C SER A 317 19.10 17.25 -8.69
N LEU A 318 18.98 16.14 -7.95
CA LEU A 318 18.09 15.03 -8.33
C LEU A 318 16.61 15.45 -8.38
N TYR A 319 16.11 16.26 -7.43
CA TYR A 319 14.72 16.74 -7.49
C TYR A 319 14.49 17.71 -8.65
N THR A 320 15.46 18.56 -8.95
CA THR A 320 15.44 19.39 -10.16
C THR A 320 15.42 18.52 -11.41
N GLU A 321 16.22 17.46 -11.47
CA GLU A 321 16.22 16.51 -12.59
C GLU A 321 14.88 15.78 -12.76
N TYR A 322 14.25 15.39 -11.65
CA TYR A 322 12.89 14.83 -11.68
C TYR A 322 11.89 15.82 -12.30
N TYR A 323 11.93 17.08 -11.87
CA TYR A 323 11.04 18.11 -12.42
C TYR A 323 11.30 18.32 -13.93
N GLN A 324 12.57 18.33 -14.35
CA GLN A 324 12.97 18.40 -15.76
C GLN A 324 12.39 17.23 -16.58
N GLY A 325 12.52 16.00 -16.07
CA GLY A 325 11.89 14.84 -16.68
C GLY A 325 10.38 14.95 -16.80
N PHE A 326 9.71 15.44 -15.76
CA PHE A 326 8.26 15.67 -15.76
C PHE A 326 7.84 16.71 -16.81
N LEU A 327 8.62 17.77 -17.01
CA LEU A 327 8.35 18.76 -18.05
C LEU A 327 8.40 18.16 -19.47
N LEU A 328 9.31 17.22 -19.73
CA LEU A 328 9.35 16.50 -21.02
C LEU A 328 8.11 15.61 -21.23
N ALA A 329 7.57 15.04 -20.15
CA ALA A 329 6.29 14.32 -20.21
C ALA A 329 5.13 15.27 -20.50
N VAL A 330 5.12 16.46 -19.90
CA VAL A 330 4.10 17.48 -20.20
C VAL A 330 4.18 17.97 -21.64
N ASP A 331 5.38 18.19 -22.18
CA ASP A 331 5.57 18.51 -23.59
C ASP A 331 4.98 17.41 -24.50
N SER A 332 5.27 16.14 -24.18
CA SER A 332 4.73 14.98 -24.89
C SER A 332 3.19 14.94 -24.85
N MET A 333 2.59 15.20 -23.68
CA MET A 333 1.13 15.20 -23.52
C MET A 333 0.45 16.40 -24.17
N ARG A 334 1.07 17.58 -24.16
CA ARG A 334 0.56 18.77 -24.87
C ARG A 334 0.53 18.56 -26.38
N LYS A 335 1.54 17.89 -26.94
CA LYS A 335 1.55 17.47 -28.35
C LYS A 335 0.41 16.49 -28.70
N GLN A 336 -0.12 15.78 -27.70
CA GLN A 336 -1.29 14.90 -27.83
C GLN A 336 -2.64 15.63 -27.55
N GLY A 337 -2.61 16.94 -27.31
CA GLY A 337 -3.81 17.76 -27.11
C GLY A 337 -4.23 17.97 -25.64
N ALA A 338 -3.45 17.49 -24.66
CA ALA A 338 -3.77 17.72 -23.26
C ALA A 338 -3.51 19.18 -22.84
N ASN A 339 -4.51 19.81 -22.19
CA ASN A 339 -4.37 21.15 -21.61
C ASN A 339 -3.89 21.04 -20.15
N ILE A 340 -2.60 21.25 -19.92
CA ILE A 340 -1.95 21.00 -18.62
C ILE A 340 -1.34 22.30 -18.06
N ASN A 341 -1.70 22.63 -16.83
CA ASN A 341 -1.02 23.63 -16.00
C ASN A 341 -0.15 22.95 -14.95
N ILE A 342 1.04 23.50 -14.73
CA ILE A 342 1.99 23.00 -13.74
C ILE A 342 2.26 24.09 -12.71
N TYR A 343 2.18 23.72 -11.44
CA TYR A 343 2.49 24.58 -10.30
C TYR A 343 3.64 23.94 -9.52
N ALA A 344 4.84 24.51 -9.63
CA ALA A 344 6.02 24.02 -8.92
C ALA A 344 6.19 24.76 -7.59
N TYR A 345 6.28 24.01 -6.50
CA TYR A 345 6.44 24.56 -5.15
C TYR A 345 7.71 24.05 -4.49
N ASP A 346 8.61 24.97 -4.14
CA ASP A 346 9.75 24.66 -3.27
C ASP A 346 9.30 24.52 -1.82
N THR A 347 9.38 23.30 -1.30
CA THR A 347 9.01 22.96 0.07
C THR A 347 10.08 23.35 1.08
N ASN A 348 11.32 23.60 0.65
CA ASN A 348 12.49 23.84 1.52
C ASN A 348 12.67 22.78 2.63
N ASN A 349 12.12 21.58 2.43
CA ASN A 349 12.00 20.53 3.44
C ASN A 349 11.49 21.07 4.81
N SER A 350 10.50 21.97 4.76
CA SER A 350 9.99 22.71 5.93
C SER A 350 8.50 22.51 6.13
N LYS A 351 8.10 22.07 7.33
CA LYS A 351 6.69 21.90 7.71
C LYS A 351 5.87 23.19 7.54
N ASN A 352 6.43 24.32 7.96
CA ASN A 352 5.76 25.62 7.86
C ASN A 352 5.51 26.00 6.40
N ARG A 353 6.50 25.75 5.54
CA ARG A 353 6.39 26.03 4.11
C ARG A 353 5.34 25.14 3.46
N VAL A 354 5.33 23.84 3.77
CA VAL A 354 4.29 22.90 3.30
C VAL A 354 2.90 23.37 3.73
N ASN A 355 2.72 23.75 5.00
CA ASN A 355 1.44 24.26 5.51
C ASN A 355 1.00 25.55 4.81
N GLN A 356 1.92 26.45 4.46
CA GLN A 356 1.60 27.65 3.68
C GLN A 356 1.11 27.29 2.27
N ILE A 357 1.75 26.33 1.61
CA ILE A 357 1.38 25.90 0.25
C ILE A 357 -0.03 25.31 0.24
N ILE A 358 -0.32 24.33 1.10
CA ILE A 358 -1.63 23.64 1.09
C ILE A 358 -2.80 24.55 1.50
N ASN A 359 -2.53 25.65 2.22
CA ASN A 359 -3.56 26.62 2.60
C ASN A 359 -3.78 27.73 1.55
N SER A 360 -3.02 27.73 0.45
CA SER A 360 -3.21 28.70 -0.63
C SER A 360 -4.53 28.41 -1.40
N PRO A 361 -5.27 29.44 -1.84
CA PRO A 361 -6.55 29.24 -2.52
C PRO A 361 -6.44 28.41 -3.80
N GLU A 362 -5.39 28.61 -4.59
CA GLU A 362 -5.16 27.91 -5.85
C GLU A 362 -4.92 26.41 -5.67
N PHE A 363 -4.32 26.00 -4.55
CA PHE A 363 -3.93 24.62 -4.31
C PHE A 363 -5.13 23.67 -4.12
N LYS A 364 -6.30 24.21 -3.74
CA LYS A 364 -7.57 23.45 -3.64
C LYS A 364 -8.12 23.01 -5.00
N ASN A 365 -7.64 23.61 -6.09
CA ASN A 365 -8.12 23.36 -7.44
C ASN A 365 -7.18 22.45 -8.25
N MET A 366 -6.24 21.76 -7.58
CA MET A 366 -5.36 20.78 -8.22
C MET A 366 -6.11 19.48 -8.48
N ASP A 367 -5.81 18.83 -9.61
CA ASP A 367 -6.28 17.47 -9.90
C ASP A 367 -5.27 16.42 -9.41
N LEU A 368 -3.99 16.81 -9.33
CA LEU A 368 -2.88 15.95 -8.96
C LEU A 368 -1.85 16.70 -8.14
N ILE A 369 -1.38 16.08 -7.07
CA ILE A 369 -0.22 16.52 -6.28
C ILE A 369 0.88 15.47 -6.43
N ILE A 370 2.10 15.89 -6.73
CA ILE A 370 3.29 15.05 -6.73
C ILE A 370 4.17 15.46 -5.54
N GLY A 371 4.46 14.51 -4.65
CA GLY A 371 5.12 14.76 -3.37
C GLY A 371 4.13 14.94 -2.20
N PRO A 372 4.58 15.39 -1.02
CA PRO A 372 5.94 15.84 -0.71
C PRO A 372 6.93 14.66 -0.58
N VAL A 373 8.23 14.98 -0.68
CA VAL A 373 9.30 13.96 -0.58
C VAL A 373 9.45 13.38 0.83
N ASN A 374 9.23 14.20 1.86
CA ASN A 374 9.46 13.82 3.26
C ASN A 374 8.21 13.17 3.87
N ASP A 375 8.40 11.96 4.41
CA ASP A 375 7.37 11.17 5.12
C ASP A 375 6.63 11.96 6.19
N SER A 376 7.33 12.85 6.91
CA SER A 376 6.76 13.62 8.02
C SER A 376 5.71 14.64 7.59
N TYR A 377 5.63 14.95 6.30
CA TYR A 377 4.69 15.94 5.74
C TYR A 377 3.62 15.28 4.88
N LEU A 378 3.85 14.04 4.44
CA LEU A 378 2.95 13.34 3.54
C LEU A 378 1.55 13.18 4.14
N SER A 379 1.42 12.81 5.42
CA SER A 379 0.11 12.67 6.09
C SER A 379 -0.70 13.98 6.02
N THR A 380 -0.06 15.12 6.31
CA THR A 380 -0.74 16.43 6.29
C THR A 380 -1.22 16.80 4.89
N VAL A 381 -0.41 16.52 3.86
CA VAL A 381 -0.79 16.80 2.47
C VAL A 381 -1.86 15.81 1.98
N ALA A 382 -1.77 14.54 2.38
CA ALA A 382 -2.75 13.51 2.03
C ALA A 382 -4.12 13.77 2.68
N ASP A 383 -4.17 14.21 3.94
CA ASP A 383 -5.41 14.62 4.62
C ASP A 383 -6.07 15.80 3.91
N PHE A 384 -5.26 16.77 3.46
CA PHE A 384 -5.74 17.88 2.66
C PHE A 384 -6.29 17.39 1.31
N ALA A 385 -5.54 16.53 0.63
CA ALA A 385 -5.91 16.00 -0.68
C ALA A 385 -7.22 15.20 -0.61
N GLU A 386 -7.41 14.35 0.40
CA GLU A 386 -8.64 13.58 0.62
C GLU A 386 -9.84 14.50 0.88
N LYS A 387 -9.68 15.54 1.70
CA LYS A 387 -10.76 16.52 1.96
C LYS A 387 -11.18 17.33 0.73
N ASN A 388 -10.28 17.53 -0.23
CA ASN A 388 -10.53 18.30 -1.43
C ASN A 388 -10.68 17.42 -2.69
N ASP A 389 -10.72 16.09 -2.54
CA ASP A 389 -10.85 15.14 -3.64
C ASP A 389 -9.74 15.25 -4.71
N ILE A 390 -8.49 15.33 -4.25
CA ILE A 390 -7.28 15.48 -5.08
C ILE A 390 -6.44 14.22 -5.00
N ASN A 391 -5.95 13.72 -6.12
CA ASN A 391 -5.04 12.57 -6.15
C ASN A 391 -3.62 12.98 -5.75
N ILE A 392 -2.93 12.15 -4.99
CA ILE A 392 -1.55 12.41 -4.55
C ILE A 392 -0.61 11.27 -4.95
N VAL A 393 0.49 11.59 -5.62
CA VAL A 393 1.51 10.64 -6.04
C VAL A 393 2.73 10.77 -5.14
N ASN A 394 2.99 9.73 -4.36
CA ASN A 394 4.24 9.62 -3.62
C ASN A 394 5.29 8.91 -4.50
N ALA A 395 6.12 9.71 -5.17
CA ALA A 395 7.18 9.25 -6.06
C ALA A 395 8.47 8.80 -5.34
N PHE A 396 8.66 9.14 -4.05
CA PHE A 396 9.99 9.09 -3.41
C PHE A 396 10.03 8.31 -2.11
N SER A 397 9.00 8.46 -1.27
CA SER A 397 9.05 7.88 0.08
C SER A 397 8.80 6.37 0.06
N LEU A 398 9.41 5.67 1.01
CA LEU A 398 9.37 4.21 1.16
C LEU A 398 8.72 3.74 2.47
N LYS A 399 8.40 4.67 3.38
CA LYS A 399 8.07 4.37 4.78
C LYS A 399 6.65 4.78 5.18
N ASN A 400 5.94 5.47 4.31
CA ASN A 400 4.62 5.97 4.65
C ASN A 400 3.56 4.88 4.47
N GLU A 401 2.76 4.66 5.52
CA GLU A 401 1.67 3.69 5.55
C GLU A 401 0.29 4.34 5.45
N ASP A 402 0.20 5.65 5.24
CA ASP A 402 -1.09 6.35 5.09
C ASP A 402 -1.83 5.87 3.85
N VAL A 403 -1.11 5.31 2.87
CA VAL A 403 -1.72 4.59 1.74
C VAL A 403 -2.68 3.50 2.23
N ASN A 404 -2.50 2.88 3.40
CA ASN A 404 -3.39 1.86 3.94
C ASN A 404 -4.76 2.41 4.36
N GLN A 405 -4.90 3.73 4.55
CA GLN A 405 -6.10 4.37 5.10
C GLN A 405 -6.64 5.52 4.24
N ASN A 406 -5.84 6.09 3.34
CA ASN A 406 -6.21 7.23 2.49
C ASN A 406 -6.30 6.79 1.03
N SER A 407 -7.51 6.91 0.47
CA SER A 407 -7.87 6.41 -0.86
C SER A 407 -7.22 7.17 -2.02
N LYS A 408 -6.72 8.38 -1.78
CA LYS A 408 -6.17 9.28 -2.80
C LYS A 408 -4.67 9.08 -3.06
N ILE A 409 -4.00 8.29 -2.22
CA ILE A 409 -2.55 8.07 -2.33
C ILE A 409 -2.24 7.02 -3.39
N PHE A 410 -1.40 7.42 -4.35
CA PHE A 410 -0.72 6.56 -5.29
C PHE A 410 0.75 6.44 -4.89
N GLN A 411 1.06 5.33 -4.25
CA GLN A 411 2.38 5.02 -3.74
C GLN A 411 3.20 4.30 -4.83
N THR A 412 4.12 5.03 -5.46
CA THR A 412 4.91 4.52 -6.60
C THR A 412 5.97 3.51 -6.19
N ASN A 413 6.36 3.47 -4.92
CA ASN A 413 7.34 2.51 -4.38
C ASN A 413 6.66 1.48 -3.48
N ILE A 414 7.01 0.20 -3.62
CA ILE A 414 6.54 -0.83 -2.68
C ILE A 414 7.30 -0.76 -1.36
N PRO A 415 6.63 -1.01 -0.23
CA PRO A 415 7.32 -1.29 1.01
C PRO A 415 8.25 -2.49 0.83
N HIS A 416 9.38 -2.48 1.54
CA HIS A 416 10.42 -3.48 1.35
C HIS A 416 10.00 -4.90 1.74
N SER A 417 9.01 -5.05 2.61
CA SER A 417 8.42 -6.36 2.94
C SER A 417 7.86 -7.03 1.69
N TYR A 418 7.13 -6.28 0.86
CA TYR A 418 6.61 -6.77 -0.42
C TYR A 418 7.74 -7.04 -1.41
N LEU A 419 8.70 -6.11 -1.53
CA LEU A 419 9.84 -6.25 -2.45
C LEU A 419 10.61 -7.56 -2.22
N TYR A 420 10.99 -7.86 -0.98
CA TYR A 420 11.76 -9.06 -0.67
C TYR A 420 10.92 -10.32 -0.80
N ALA A 421 9.67 -10.32 -0.33
CA ALA A 421 8.79 -11.48 -0.49
C ALA A 421 8.62 -11.88 -1.96
N GLU A 422 8.32 -10.91 -2.83
CA GLU A 422 8.15 -11.14 -4.28
C GLU A 422 9.48 -11.53 -4.96
N THR A 423 10.59 -10.89 -4.58
CA THR A 423 11.93 -11.22 -5.10
C THR A 423 12.36 -12.63 -4.71
N ILE A 424 12.16 -13.04 -3.45
CA ILE A 424 12.55 -14.37 -2.94
C ILE A 424 11.72 -15.47 -3.61
N ALA A 425 10.41 -15.27 -3.72
CA ALA A 425 9.53 -16.22 -4.39
C ALA A 425 9.99 -16.49 -5.84
N GLU A 426 10.30 -15.42 -6.59
CA GLU A 426 10.76 -15.55 -7.97
C GLU A 426 12.21 -16.08 -8.05
N PHE A 427 13.10 -15.71 -7.12
CA PHE A 427 14.45 -16.27 -7.01
C PHE A 427 14.38 -17.79 -6.86
N ILE A 428 13.57 -18.28 -5.91
CA ILE A 428 13.46 -19.72 -5.64
C ILE A 428 12.86 -20.45 -6.83
N LYS A 429 11.76 -19.94 -7.37
CA LYS A 429 11.13 -20.51 -8.57
C LYS A 429 12.13 -20.68 -9.71
N ARG A 430 13.03 -19.70 -9.89
CA ARG A 430 14.00 -19.65 -10.98
C ARG A 430 15.27 -20.44 -10.70
N PHE A 431 15.77 -20.46 -9.47
CA PHE A 431 17.11 -20.97 -9.16
C PHE A 431 17.14 -22.19 -8.24
N LYS A 432 16.00 -22.72 -7.79
CA LYS A 432 15.93 -23.92 -6.92
C LYS A 432 16.64 -25.17 -7.45
N HIS A 433 16.88 -25.24 -8.77
CA HIS A 433 17.57 -26.35 -9.41
C HIS A 433 19.09 -26.15 -9.48
N LYS A 434 19.60 -24.95 -9.18
CA LYS A 434 21.03 -24.61 -9.16
C LYS A 434 21.61 -24.80 -7.76
N LYS A 435 22.93 -24.96 -7.66
CA LYS A 435 23.64 -24.89 -6.38
C LYS A 435 23.74 -23.44 -5.92
N ILE A 436 23.14 -23.12 -4.79
CA ILE A 436 23.10 -21.76 -4.25
C ILE A 436 24.29 -21.54 -3.33
N VAL A 437 25.07 -20.49 -3.58
CA VAL A 437 26.24 -20.13 -2.78
C VAL A 437 26.12 -18.68 -2.31
N PHE A 438 26.06 -18.48 -1.01
CA PHE A 438 26.12 -17.16 -0.39
C PHE A 438 27.56 -16.73 -0.16
N VAL A 439 27.85 -15.46 -0.46
CA VAL A 439 29.18 -14.88 -0.31
C VAL A 439 29.11 -13.75 0.73
N ASN A 440 29.59 -14.03 1.93
CA ASN A 440 29.56 -13.13 3.07
C ASN A 440 30.78 -12.20 3.09
N SER A 441 30.60 -10.94 3.45
CA SER A 441 31.67 -9.94 3.44
C SER A 441 32.15 -9.73 4.87
N THR A 442 33.23 -10.38 5.28
CA THR A 442 33.81 -10.18 6.64
C THR A 442 35.22 -9.61 6.53
N PRO A 443 35.58 -8.53 7.27
CA PRO A 443 34.82 -7.84 8.32
C PRO A 443 33.93 -6.68 7.80
N ASP A 444 33.82 -6.50 6.48
CA ASP A 444 33.10 -5.39 5.86
C ASP A 444 31.56 -5.48 6.05
N ASN A 445 30.83 -4.39 5.80
CA ASN A 445 29.39 -4.30 6.11
C ASN A 445 28.54 -5.18 5.17
N ASP A 446 27.84 -6.18 5.71
CA ASP A 446 26.80 -6.95 5.02
C ASP A 446 25.51 -6.11 4.85
N ASP A 447 25.55 -5.09 4.02
CA ASP A 447 24.44 -4.16 3.82
C ASP A 447 23.18 -4.79 3.18
N LYS A 448 23.27 -6.06 2.74
CA LYS A 448 22.15 -6.87 2.23
C LYS A 448 21.85 -8.10 3.09
N LYS A 449 22.32 -8.10 4.35
CA LYS A 449 22.03 -9.18 5.32
C LYS A 449 20.55 -9.48 5.50
N ASP A 450 19.70 -8.46 5.50
CA ASP A 450 18.25 -8.64 5.65
C ASP A 450 17.65 -9.50 4.54
N PHE A 451 18.02 -9.21 3.29
CA PHE A 451 17.57 -9.96 2.13
C PHE A 451 18.09 -11.40 2.17
N THR A 452 19.40 -11.56 2.35
CA THR A 452 20.03 -12.88 2.34
C THR A 452 19.56 -13.76 3.50
N THR A 453 19.30 -13.19 4.67
CA THR A 453 18.74 -13.90 5.82
C THR A 453 17.34 -14.43 5.51
N GLU A 454 16.48 -13.59 4.93
CA GLU A 454 15.11 -13.99 4.60
C GLU A 454 15.08 -15.03 3.48
N LEU A 455 15.94 -14.88 2.47
CA LEU A 455 16.11 -15.88 1.42
C LEU A 455 16.57 -17.23 1.99
N LYS A 456 17.58 -17.25 2.87
CA LYS A 456 18.06 -18.48 3.53
C LYS A 456 16.96 -19.17 4.33
N LYS A 457 16.12 -18.43 5.05
CA LYS A 457 14.98 -19.00 5.79
C LYS A 457 14.02 -19.71 4.85
N GLU A 458 13.64 -19.06 3.74
CA GLU A 458 12.70 -19.65 2.79
C GLU A 458 13.31 -20.86 2.07
N LEU A 459 14.63 -20.85 1.79
CA LEU A 459 15.33 -22.02 1.26
C LEU A 459 15.28 -23.21 2.23
N VAL A 460 15.57 -23.00 3.52
CA VAL A 460 15.45 -24.05 4.56
C VAL A 460 14.01 -24.57 4.65
N HIS A 461 13.03 -23.67 4.63
CA HIS A 461 11.61 -24.03 4.68
C HIS A 461 11.18 -24.90 3.50
N GLN A 462 11.73 -24.67 2.30
CA GLN A 462 11.47 -25.47 1.11
C GLN A 462 12.42 -26.67 0.94
N ASN A 463 13.25 -26.98 1.94
CA ASN A 463 14.27 -28.04 1.90
C ASN A 463 15.28 -27.88 0.73
N ILE A 464 15.63 -26.65 0.38
CA ILE A 464 16.60 -26.33 -0.66
C ILE A 464 17.97 -26.07 -0.02
N ALA A 465 18.96 -26.88 -0.37
CA ALA A 465 20.32 -26.75 0.16
C ALA A 465 21.05 -25.53 -0.42
N TYR A 466 21.87 -24.89 0.41
CA TYR A 466 22.79 -23.84 0.00
C TYR A 466 24.14 -23.99 0.73
N SER A 467 25.16 -23.32 0.20
CA SER A 467 26.49 -23.21 0.81
C SER A 467 26.79 -21.75 1.16
N GLU A 468 27.66 -21.53 2.14
CA GLU A 468 28.13 -20.20 2.51
C GLU A 468 29.65 -20.16 2.50
N ILE A 469 30.19 -19.06 1.97
CA ILE A 469 31.62 -18.76 2.01
C ILE A 469 31.83 -17.31 2.44
N SER A 470 33.00 -17.01 2.98
CA SER A 470 33.43 -15.64 3.24
C SER A 470 34.30 -15.12 2.10
N ILE A 471 34.21 -13.82 1.82
CA ILE A 471 35.11 -13.15 0.88
C ILE A 471 36.53 -13.24 1.42
N THR A 472 37.41 -13.79 0.60
CA THR A 472 38.85 -13.79 0.78
C THR A 472 39.51 -13.28 -0.51
N ASN A 473 40.82 -13.06 -0.50
CA ASN A 473 41.59 -12.72 -1.72
C ASN A 473 41.63 -13.86 -2.77
N THR A 474 40.97 -14.99 -2.49
CA THR A 474 40.99 -16.23 -3.28
C THR A 474 39.58 -16.78 -3.52
N ILE A 475 38.56 -15.91 -3.61
CA ILE A 475 37.17 -16.35 -3.75
C ILE A 475 36.94 -17.24 -4.98
N ASP A 476 37.68 -17.01 -6.07
CA ASP A 476 37.72 -17.87 -7.25
C ASP A 476 38.11 -19.30 -6.89
N ILE A 477 39.21 -19.47 -6.16
CA ILE A 477 39.69 -20.77 -5.69
C ILE A 477 38.69 -21.39 -4.71
N THR A 478 38.18 -20.60 -3.75
CA THR A 478 37.23 -21.08 -2.74
C THR A 478 35.96 -21.62 -3.40
N VAL A 479 35.34 -20.87 -4.31
CA VAL A 479 34.14 -21.29 -5.06
C VAL A 479 34.46 -22.49 -5.95
N GLY A 480 35.58 -22.46 -6.67
CA GLY A 480 35.99 -23.55 -7.55
C GLY A 480 36.15 -24.87 -6.79
N ASN A 481 36.68 -24.84 -5.58
CA ASN A 481 36.90 -26.05 -4.77
C ASN A 481 35.62 -26.60 -4.12
N LEU A 482 34.50 -25.86 -4.12
CA LEU A 482 33.22 -26.37 -3.61
C LEU A 482 32.63 -27.46 -4.51
N PHE A 483 32.98 -27.48 -5.79
CA PHE A 483 32.34 -28.34 -6.79
C PHE A 483 33.37 -29.17 -7.55
N PRO A 484 33.12 -30.48 -7.74
CA PRO A 484 34.04 -31.37 -8.42
C PRO A 484 34.19 -30.99 -9.89
N THR A 485 35.39 -31.15 -10.45
CA THR A 485 35.68 -30.87 -11.87
C THR A 485 35.13 -31.91 -12.84
N THR A 486 34.66 -33.05 -12.32
CA THR A 486 34.18 -34.18 -13.14
C THR A 486 32.73 -34.06 -13.57
N THR A 487 31.98 -33.11 -13.00
CA THR A 487 30.53 -32.98 -13.24
C THR A 487 30.17 -31.54 -13.52
N PRO A 488 29.61 -31.23 -14.71
CA PRO A 488 29.09 -29.90 -14.99
C PRO A 488 28.09 -29.46 -13.92
N THR A 489 28.27 -28.25 -13.38
CA THR A 489 27.50 -27.76 -12.24
C THR A 489 26.98 -26.36 -12.50
N ASP A 490 25.66 -26.19 -12.41
CA ASP A 490 25.02 -24.87 -12.43
C ASP A 490 25.02 -24.26 -11.03
N ILE A 491 25.61 -23.07 -10.90
CA ILE A 491 25.72 -22.37 -9.62
C ILE A 491 25.08 -20.99 -9.69
N VAL A 492 24.50 -20.54 -8.57
CA VAL A 492 24.07 -19.16 -8.38
C VAL A 492 24.77 -18.56 -7.17
N ILE A 493 25.47 -17.45 -7.40
CA ILE A 493 26.20 -16.70 -6.39
C ILE A 493 25.34 -15.54 -5.88
N VAL A 494 25.17 -15.46 -4.56
CA VAL A 494 24.40 -14.41 -3.88
C VAL A 494 25.29 -13.67 -2.88
N PRO A 495 25.83 -12.48 -3.23
CA PRO A 495 26.62 -11.66 -2.32
C PRO A 495 25.81 -11.11 -1.14
N SER A 496 26.43 -10.95 0.02
CA SER A 496 25.83 -10.31 1.20
C SER A 496 25.86 -8.78 1.17
N SER A 497 26.49 -8.19 0.15
CA SER A 497 26.66 -6.75 0.01
C SER A 497 26.41 -6.27 -1.42
N GLY A 498 25.78 -5.10 -1.53
CA GLY A 498 25.61 -4.37 -2.78
C GLY A 498 26.70 -3.31 -3.02
N ASN A 499 27.59 -3.08 -2.05
CA ASN A 499 28.56 -2.01 -2.06
C ASN A 499 29.61 -2.16 -3.18
N ARG A 500 29.84 -1.08 -3.93
CA ARG A 500 30.80 -1.03 -5.05
C ARG A 500 32.17 -1.66 -4.77
N SER A 501 32.76 -1.39 -3.60
CA SER A 501 34.08 -1.93 -3.22
C SER A 501 34.04 -3.46 -3.11
N ILE A 502 32.96 -3.99 -2.54
CA ILE A 502 32.76 -5.43 -2.37
C ILE A 502 32.43 -6.10 -3.71
N VAL A 503 31.60 -5.47 -4.54
CA VAL A 503 31.26 -5.96 -5.89
C VAL A 503 32.53 -6.19 -6.71
N GLY A 504 33.49 -5.26 -6.69
CA GLY A 504 34.76 -5.42 -7.40
C GLY A 504 35.57 -6.64 -6.95
N ARG A 505 35.53 -6.97 -5.66
CA ARG A 505 36.22 -8.16 -5.09
C ARG A 505 35.54 -9.48 -5.44
N ILE A 506 34.30 -9.46 -5.92
CA ILE A 506 33.53 -10.65 -6.28
C ILE A 506 33.52 -10.84 -7.80
N VAL A 507 33.15 -9.79 -8.53
CA VAL A 507 32.89 -9.86 -9.97
C VAL A 507 34.16 -10.22 -10.76
N ALA A 508 35.28 -9.57 -10.49
CA ALA A 508 36.52 -9.83 -11.23
C ALA A 508 37.07 -11.26 -11.00
N PRO A 509 37.19 -11.76 -9.75
CA PRO A 509 37.61 -13.15 -9.54
C PRO A 509 36.63 -14.19 -10.09
N LEU A 510 35.31 -13.98 -9.99
CA LEU A 510 34.34 -14.91 -10.57
C LEU A 510 34.41 -14.94 -12.09
N SER A 511 34.65 -13.79 -12.74
CA SER A 511 34.87 -13.72 -14.19
C SER A 511 36.09 -14.56 -14.59
N LYS A 512 37.20 -14.47 -13.84
CA LYS A 512 38.38 -15.33 -14.04
C LYS A 512 38.09 -16.81 -13.78
N LEU A 513 37.30 -17.12 -12.76
CA LEU A 513 36.88 -18.49 -12.48
C LEU A 513 36.08 -19.08 -13.65
N SER A 514 35.16 -18.30 -14.21
CA SER A 514 34.36 -18.70 -15.38
C SER A 514 35.22 -19.03 -16.60
N ASP A 515 36.41 -18.41 -16.78
CA ASP A 515 37.34 -18.79 -17.85
C ASP A 515 38.06 -20.12 -17.57
N SER A 516 38.46 -20.31 -16.31
CA SER A 516 39.30 -21.45 -15.90
C SER A 516 38.50 -22.71 -15.56
N ARG A 517 37.18 -22.60 -15.36
CA ARG A 517 36.26 -23.68 -15.01
C ARG A 517 35.03 -23.70 -15.94
N PRO A 518 35.18 -24.13 -17.20
CA PRO A 518 34.06 -24.22 -18.14
C PRO A 518 33.00 -25.27 -17.74
N ASP A 519 33.33 -26.16 -16.80
CA ASP A 519 32.40 -27.08 -16.15
C ASP A 519 31.43 -26.37 -15.19
N LEU A 520 31.70 -25.12 -14.79
CA LEU A 520 30.82 -24.33 -13.94
C LEU A 520 30.01 -23.31 -14.75
N SER A 521 28.69 -23.46 -14.76
CA SER A 521 27.80 -22.41 -15.27
C SER A 521 27.48 -21.44 -14.14
N ILE A 522 28.14 -20.28 -14.15
CA ILE A 522 28.04 -19.29 -13.07
C ILE A 522 26.93 -18.28 -13.37
N THR A 523 25.96 -18.17 -12.46
CA THR A 523 24.96 -17.10 -12.41
C THR A 523 25.27 -16.19 -11.22
N LEU A 524 25.30 -14.88 -11.42
CA LEU A 524 25.43 -13.89 -10.35
C LEU A 524 24.10 -13.22 -10.05
N PHE A 525 23.69 -13.15 -8.78
CA PHE A 525 22.49 -12.45 -8.35
C PHE A 525 22.85 -11.19 -7.56
N GLY A 526 22.49 -10.01 -8.09
CA GLY A 526 22.89 -8.70 -7.60
C GLY A 526 21.72 -7.82 -7.15
N TYR A 527 22.05 -6.55 -6.87
CA TYR A 527 21.18 -5.59 -6.19
C TYR A 527 20.95 -4.32 -7.01
N PRO A 528 19.84 -3.57 -6.80
CA PRO A 528 19.48 -2.43 -7.64
C PRO A 528 20.60 -1.40 -7.88
N GLU A 529 21.41 -1.08 -6.88
CA GLU A 529 22.49 -0.10 -6.99
C GLU A 529 23.60 -0.49 -7.98
N TRP A 530 23.74 -1.77 -8.32
CA TRP A 530 24.75 -2.25 -9.29
C TRP A 530 24.53 -1.68 -10.69
N GLN A 531 23.30 -1.25 -11.00
CA GLN A 531 23.00 -0.55 -12.24
C GLN A 531 23.84 0.73 -12.41
N THR A 532 24.21 1.38 -11.31
CA THR A 532 25.09 2.57 -11.33
C THR A 532 26.56 2.23 -11.59
N TYR A 533 26.92 0.95 -11.52
CA TYR A 533 28.28 0.43 -11.76
C TYR A 533 28.44 -0.23 -13.13
N THR A 534 27.35 -0.31 -13.91
CA THR A 534 27.30 -1.03 -15.20
C THR A 534 28.44 -0.67 -16.13
N LYS A 535 28.84 0.62 -16.20
CA LYS A 535 29.95 1.08 -17.05
C LYS A 535 31.27 0.33 -16.80
N ASP A 536 31.52 -0.08 -15.57
CA ASP A 536 32.77 -0.72 -15.16
C ASP A 536 32.73 -2.25 -15.21
N TYR A 537 31.53 -2.84 -15.21
CA TYR A 537 31.34 -4.28 -15.02
C TYR A 537 30.48 -4.96 -16.10
N LEU A 538 30.04 -4.23 -17.14
CA LEU A 538 29.09 -4.75 -18.15
C LEU A 538 29.51 -6.09 -18.75
N ASP A 539 30.76 -6.22 -19.20
CA ASP A 539 31.27 -7.46 -19.79
C ASP A 539 31.26 -8.62 -18.79
N SER A 540 31.61 -8.34 -17.53
CA SER A 540 31.55 -9.34 -16.47
C SER A 540 30.10 -9.70 -16.12
N TYR A 541 29.16 -8.75 -16.19
CA TYR A 541 27.76 -9.03 -15.95
C TYR A 541 27.16 -9.97 -17.00
N TYR A 542 27.49 -9.76 -18.27
CA TYR A 542 27.12 -10.70 -19.35
C TYR A 542 27.73 -12.08 -19.12
N LYS A 543 29.05 -12.13 -18.91
CA LYS A 543 29.77 -13.38 -18.71
C LYS A 543 29.28 -14.19 -17.52
N LEU A 544 28.94 -13.52 -16.42
CA LEU A 544 28.43 -14.15 -15.19
C LEU A 544 26.91 -14.34 -15.19
N ASN A 545 26.25 -14.23 -16.34
CA ASN A 545 24.82 -14.49 -16.50
C ASN A 545 23.99 -13.77 -15.41
N THR A 546 24.22 -12.45 -15.27
CA THR A 546 23.88 -11.71 -14.05
C THR A 546 22.41 -11.30 -14.00
N TYR A 547 21.77 -11.48 -12.85
CA TYR A 547 20.42 -11.01 -12.55
C TYR A 547 20.46 -9.92 -11.49
N ILE A 548 19.77 -8.80 -11.73
CA ILE A 548 19.57 -7.74 -10.74
C ILE A 548 18.07 -7.54 -10.56
N PHE A 549 17.56 -7.75 -9.33
CA PHE A 549 16.17 -7.36 -9.05
C PHE A 549 16.09 -5.84 -8.90
N THR A 550 15.07 -5.22 -9.50
CA THR A 550 14.87 -3.77 -9.41
C THR A 550 13.46 -3.37 -9.85
N ARG A 551 13.08 -2.14 -9.50
CA ARG A 551 11.84 -1.46 -9.92
C ARG A 551 12.09 -0.38 -10.96
N PHE A 552 13.36 -0.06 -11.20
CA PHE A 552 13.81 1.00 -12.11
C PHE A 552 14.88 0.43 -13.04
N TYR A 553 14.62 0.46 -14.35
CA TYR A 553 15.52 0.00 -15.41
C TYR A 553 14.96 0.41 -16.76
N ALA A 554 15.68 1.31 -17.40
CA ALA A 554 15.50 1.62 -18.81
C ALA A 554 16.59 0.92 -19.61
N VAL A 555 16.20 0.25 -20.70
CA VAL A 555 17.13 -0.43 -21.59
C VAL A 555 17.86 0.64 -22.42
N PRO A 556 19.19 0.81 -22.28
CA PRO A 556 19.91 1.92 -22.92
C PRO A 556 19.90 1.88 -24.45
N THR A 557 19.65 0.70 -25.03
CA THR A 557 19.62 0.51 -26.49
C THR A 557 18.29 0.89 -27.13
N ASP A 558 17.22 1.03 -26.34
CA ASP A 558 15.87 1.33 -26.82
C ASP A 558 15.82 2.70 -27.50
N THR A 559 15.07 2.77 -28.60
CA THR A 559 14.95 3.99 -29.40
C THR A 559 14.34 5.14 -28.59
N ASP A 560 13.30 4.84 -27.80
CA ASP A 560 12.63 5.85 -26.96
C ASP A 560 13.55 6.35 -25.84
N MET A 561 14.39 5.46 -25.28
CA MET A 561 15.40 5.83 -24.29
C MET A 561 16.47 6.77 -24.88
N LYS A 562 16.97 6.46 -26.09
CA LYS A 562 17.93 7.33 -26.80
C LYS A 562 17.33 8.69 -27.17
N ASN A 563 16.06 8.69 -27.59
CA ASN A 563 15.34 9.92 -27.87
C ASN A 563 15.19 10.77 -26.60
N PHE A 564 14.83 10.15 -25.48
CA PHE A 564 14.75 10.84 -24.20
C PHE A 564 16.09 11.44 -23.80
N ASP A 565 17.19 10.68 -23.84
CA ASP A 565 18.53 11.19 -23.50
C ASP A 565 18.93 12.39 -24.37
N ARG A 566 18.67 12.33 -25.69
CA ARG A 566 18.92 13.43 -26.61
C ARG A 566 18.10 14.67 -26.26
N ASP A 567 16.79 14.49 -26.03
CA ASP A 567 15.88 15.60 -25.78
C ASP A 567 16.18 16.23 -24.40
N PHE A 568 16.53 15.41 -23.40
CA PHE A 568 16.98 15.86 -22.09
C PHE A 568 18.25 16.71 -22.19
N HIS A 569 19.27 16.23 -22.93
CA HIS A 569 20.50 16.98 -23.17
C HIS A 569 20.23 18.27 -23.94
N TYR A 570 19.38 18.23 -24.98
CA TYR A 570 19.03 19.40 -25.77
C TYR A 570 18.38 20.52 -24.93
N TRP A 571 17.40 20.17 -24.09
CA TRP A 571 16.66 21.16 -23.31
C TRP A 571 17.41 21.68 -22.07
N TYR A 572 18.29 20.87 -21.49
CA TYR A 572 18.93 21.18 -20.21
C TYR A 572 20.45 21.31 -20.26
N ASN A 573 21.06 21.08 -21.43
CA ASN A 573 22.50 21.19 -21.67
C ASN A 573 23.35 20.38 -20.67
N LYS A 574 22.88 19.19 -20.31
CA LYS A 574 23.55 18.27 -19.39
C LYS A 574 23.03 16.84 -19.57
N ASP A 575 23.86 15.88 -19.19
CA ASP A 575 23.44 14.48 -19.08
C ASP A 575 22.76 14.22 -17.73
N MET A 576 21.91 13.19 -17.67
CA MET A 576 21.31 12.77 -16.40
C MET A 576 22.36 12.28 -15.39
N ILE A 577 22.12 12.56 -14.11
CA ILE A 577 22.91 12.07 -13.00
C ILE A 577 22.84 10.53 -12.98
N ASN A 578 24.01 9.89 -12.83
CA ASN A 578 24.10 8.44 -12.66
C ASN A 578 23.58 8.03 -11.27
N ALA A 579 22.28 7.82 -11.17
CA ALA A 579 21.58 7.40 -9.96
C ALA A 579 20.63 6.22 -10.25
N ASN A 580 20.21 5.53 -9.19
CA ASN A 580 19.16 4.51 -9.26
C ASN A 580 18.09 4.82 -8.19
N PRO A 581 16.85 5.16 -8.59
CA PRO A 581 16.41 5.44 -9.98
C PRO A 581 17.14 6.63 -10.62
N LYS A 582 17.13 6.74 -11.96
CA LYS A 582 17.41 8.00 -12.64
C LYS A 582 16.20 8.93 -12.47
N TYR A 583 16.42 10.13 -11.95
CA TYR A 583 15.33 11.01 -11.54
C TYR A 583 14.65 11.66 -12.74
N GLY A 584 15.39 12.00 -13.79
CA GLY A 584 14.80 12.47 -15.06
C GLY A 584 13.81 11.47 -15.64
N LEU A 585 14.18 10.19 -15.75
CA LEU A 585 13.25 9.15 -16.21
C LEU A 585 12.10 8.92 -15.24
N LEU A 586 12.35 8.96 -13.92
CA LEU A 586 11.29 8.80 -12.93
C LEU A 586 10.24 9.92 -13.04
N GLY A 587 10.67 11.17 -13.25
CA GLY A 587 9.79 12.31 -13.49
C GLY A 587 9.01 12.18 -14.79
N PHE A 588 9.68 11.78 -15.86
CA PHE A 588 9.05 11.53 -17.16
C PHE A 588 7.98 10.44 -17.08
N ASP A 589 8.33 9.27 -16.54
CA ASP A 589 7.42 8.13 -16.42
C ASP A 589 6.22 8.47 -15.53
N THR A 590 6.45 9.17 -14.41
CA THR A 590 5.36 9.64 -13.54
C THR A 590 4.42 10.56 -14.30
N GLY A 591 4.97 11.54 -15.03
CA GLY A 591 4.18 12.46 -15.85
C GLY A 591 3.39 11.74 -16.93
N ILE A 592 4.03 10.92 -17.76
CA ILE A 592 3.37 10.17 -18.82
C ILE A 592 2.23 9.34 -18.27
N TYR A 593 2.45 8.61 -17.18
CA TYR A 593 1.41 7.76 -16.58
C TYR A 593 0.21 8.58 -16.09
N PHE A 594 0.43 9.48 -15.13
CA PHE A 594 -0.68 10.15 -14.45
C PHE A 594 -1.37 11.20 -15.33
N LEU A 595 -0.62 11.90 -16.18
CA LEU A 595 -1.24 12.86 -17.11
C LEU A 595 -2.06 12.14 -18.18
N THR A 596 -1.63 10.96 -18.65
CA THR A 596 -2.45 10.12 -19.53
C THR A 596 -3.72 9.68 -18.83
N ALA A 597 -3.63 9.21 -17.58
CA ALA A 597 -4.79 8.79 -16.80
C ALA A 597 -5.80 9.94 -16.64
N LEU A 598 -5.31 11.11 -16.22
CA LEU A 598 -6.14 12.30 -16.05
C LEU A 598 -6.76 12.70 -17.38
N HIS A 599 -5.97 12.84 -18.45
CA HIS A 599 -6.46 13.22 -19.77
C HIS A 599 -7.56 12.30 -20.32
N ARG A 600 -7.50 11.00 -20.03
CA ARG A 600 -8.50 10.03 -20.50
C ARG A 600 -9.73 9.92 -19.60
N TYR A 601 -9.55 10.01 -18.29
CA TYR A 601 -10.57 9.58 -17.32
C TYR A 601 -11.00 10.67 -16.33
N GLY A 602 -10.40 11.86 -16.41
CA GLY A 602 -10.59 12.91 -15.41
C GLY A 602 -9.94 12.54 -14.07
N LYS A 603 -10.40 13.17 -12.98
CA LYS A 603 -9.84 12.96 -11.64
C LYS A 603 -10.17 11.60 -11.01
N ASN A 604 -11.22 10.92 -11.49
CA ASN A 604 -11.69 9.64 -10.92
C ASN A 604 -10.99 8.44 -11.56
N ILE A 605 -9.64 8.43 -11.54
CA ILE A 605 -8.81 7.44 -12.23
C ILE A 605 -8.82 6.05 -11.58
N ASP A 606 -9.35 5.92 -10.37
CA ASP A 606 -9.32 4.72 -9.52
C ASP A 606 -9.77 3.42 -10.20
N LYS A 607 -10.75 3.46 -11.11
CA LYS A 607 -11.28 2.28 -11.80
C LYS A 607 -10.36 1.78 -12.91
N GLU A 608 -9.78 2.72 -13.65
CA GLU A 608 -9.06 2.42 -14.89
C GLU A 608 -7.57 2.25 -14.65
N ILE A 609 -7.05 2.85 -13.57
CA ILE A 609 -5.62 2.89 -13.27
C ILE A 609 -5.00 1.52 -13.00
N GLU A 610 -5.77 0.52 -12.58
CA GLU A 610 -5.25 -0.85 -12.39
C GLU A 610 -5.06 -1.60 -13.72
N ASN A 611 -5.80 -1.20 -14.75
CA ASN A 611 -5.78 -1.80 -16.08
C ASN A 611 -4.99 -0.96 -17.10
N MET A 612 -4.55 0.23 -16.70
CA MET A 612 -3.85 1.14 -17.59
C MET A 612 -2.45 0.62 -17.91
N THR A 613 -2.08 0.71 -19.19
CA THR A 613 -0.71 0.49 -19.66
C THR A 613 -0.08 1.82 -20.04
N SER A 614 1.19 2.03 -19.72
CA SER A 614 1.95 3.20 -20.16
C SER A 614 3.20 2.81 -20.91
N ASN A 615 3.63 3.70 -21.82
CA ASN A 615 4.92 3.63 -22.50
C ASN A 615 6.02 4.22 -21.59
N SER A 616 6.12 3.70 -20.37
CA SER A 616 7.14 4.14 -19.41
C SER A 616 8.50 3.53 -19.77
N LEU A 617 9.56 4.34 -19.63
CA LEU A 617 10.91 3.99 -20.05
C LEU A 617 11.64 3.21 -18.96
N GLN A 618 11.63 3.72 -17.73
CA GLN A 618 12.36 3.15 -16.59
C GLN A 618 11.45 2.39 -15.63
N THR A 619 10.22 2.89 -15.42
CA THR A 619 9.37 2.51 -14.29
C THR A 619 8.00 2.06 -14.80
N ASP A 620 7.70 0.77 -14.70
CA ASP A 620 6.34 0.31 -14.94
C ASP A 620 5.44 0.66 -13.76
N PHE A 621 4.20 1.05 -14.05
CA PHE A 621 3.18 1.25 -13.04
C PHE A 621 2.10 0.17 -13.16
N LYS A 622 2.03 -0.69 -12.14
CA LYS A 622 0.99 -1.69 -11.95
C LYS A 622 0.33 -1.44 -10.60
N PHE A 623 -0.49 -0.39 -10.55
CA PHE A 623 -1.15 -0.01 -9.32
C PHE A 623 -2.19 -1.06 -8.90
N ARG A 624 -2.17 -1.40 -7.60
CA ARG A 624 -3.15 -2.27 -6.96
C ARG A 624 -3.57 -1.65 -5.65
N ARG A 625 -4.87 -1.64 -5.38
CA ARG A 625 -5.39 -1.27 -4.06
C ARG A 625 -5.05 -2.35 -3.03
N ILE A 626 -4.75 -1.95 -1.80
CA ILE A 626 -4.37 -2.85 -0.69
C ILE A 626 -5.62 -3.47 -0.05
N ASN A 627 -6.66 -2.67 0.16
CA ASN A 627 -7.95 -3.09 0.70
C ASN A 627 -9.09 -2.22 0.11
N SER A 628 -10.32 -2.36 0.59
CA SER A 628 -11.48 -1.66 0.01
C SER A 628 -11.49 -0.13 0.23
N TRP A 629 -10.64 0.43 1.10
CA TRP A 629 -10.58 1.86 1.44
C TRP A 629 -9.20 2.52 1.33
N SER A 630 -8.14 1.73 1.14
CA SER A 630 -6.76 2.20 0.99
C SER A 630 -6.55 2.92 -0.34
N GLY A 631 -5.44 3.62 -0.50
CA GLY A 631 -4.91 4.01 -1.80
C GLY A 631 -4.26 2.83 -2.55
N PHE A 632 -3.40 3.16 -3.51
CA PHE A 632 -2.78 2.21 -4.43
C PHE A 632 -1.28 2.09 -4.20
N ILE A 633 -0.75 0.87 -4.34
CA ILE A 633 0.68 0.59 -4.38
C ILE A 633 1.08 0.05 -5.76
N ASN A 634 2.19 0.54 -6.30
CA ASN A 634 2.71 0.06 -7.57
C ASN A 634 3.42 -1.29 -7.41
N LYS A 635 2.85 -2.39 -7.90
CA LYS A 635 3.40 -3.74 -7.78
C LYS A 635 4.47 -4.14 -8.81
N SER A 636 4.93 -3.20 -9.65
CA SER A 636 5.95 -3.54 -10.64
C SER A 636 7.29 -3.90 -10.03
N LEU A 637 7.82 -5.04 -10.45
CA LEU A 637 9.13 -5.57 -10.07
C LEU A 637 9.65 -6.44 -11.22
N TYR A 638 10.96 -6.47 -11.42
CA TYR A 638 11.58 -7.25 -12.46
C TYR A 638 12.97 -7.73 -12.06
N PHE A 639 13.41 -8.77 -12.76
CA PHE A 639 14.83 -9.07 -12.88
C PHE A 639 15.35 -8.48 -14.18
N VAL A 640 16.42 -7.69 -14.08
CA VAL A 640 17.25 -7.29 -15.22
C VAL A 640 18.30 -8.39 -15.40
N HIS A 641 18.28 -9.05 -16.54
CA HIS A 641 19.13 -10.19 -16.83
C HIS A 641 20.13 -9.84 -17.94
N PHE A 642 21.41 -9.81 -17.59
CA PHE A 642 22.54 -9.69 -18.50
C PHE A 642 22.93 -11.09 -18.95
N THR A 643 22.59 -11.44 -20.19
CA THR A 643 22.79 -12.80 -20.70
C THR A 643 24.23 -13.01 -21.17
N PRO A 644 24.74 -14.26 -21.17
CA PRO A 644 26.03 -14.58 -21.79
C PRO A 644 26.10 -14.30 -23.31
N TYR A 645 24.95 -14.02 -23.94
CA TYR A 645 24.83 -13.69 -25.35
C TYR A 645 24.84 -12.18 -25.62
N TYR A 646 25.29 -11.36 -24.65
CA TYR A 646 25.36 -9.90 -24.75
C TYR A 646 24.00 -9.24 -24.99
N THR A 647 22.93 -9.84 -24.47
CA THR A 647 21.59 -9.24 -24.44
C THR A 647 21.19 -8.85 -23.03
N ILE A 648 20.36 -7.83 -22.89
CA ILE A 648 19.76 -7.45 -21.61
C ILE A 648 18.26 -7.65 -21.68
N GLU A 649 17.73 -8.44 -20.76
CA GLU A 649 16.30 -8.75 -20.68
C GLU A 649 15.69 -8.12 -19.43
N ARG A 650 14.56 -7.42 -19.59
CA ARG A 650 13.74 -6.92 -18.46
C ARG A 650 12.61 -7.92 -18.20
N ILE A 651 12.80 -8.81 -17.23
CA ILE A 651 11.88 -9.90 -16.92
C ILE A 651 10.92 -9.47 -15.82
N ALA A 652 9.67 -9.14 -16.17
CA ALA A 652 8.64 -8.77 -15.20
C ALA A 652 8.29 -9.95 -14.27
N ILE A 653 8.26 -9.68 -12.96
CA ILE A 653 7.74 -10.60 -11.96
C ILE A 653 6.21 -10.46 -11.94
N LYS A 654 5.51 -11.58 -11.92
CA LYS A 654 4.04 -11.66 -11.97
C LYS A 654 3.46 -12.01 -10.61
#